data_AF-A0A556R965-F1
#
_entry.id   AF-A0A556R965-F1
#
_cell.length_a   1.000
_cell.length_b   1.000
_cell.length_c   1.000
_cell.angle_alpha   90.00
_cell.angle_beta   90.00
_cell.angle_gamma   90.00
#
_symmetry.space_group_name_H-M   'P 1'
#
loop_
_entity.id
_entity.type
_entity.pdbx_description
1 polymer ?
#
loop_
_entity_poly.entity_id
_entity_poly.type
_entity_poly.pdbx_seq_one_letter_code
_entity_poly.pdbx_strand_id
1 'polypeptide(L)'
;MKESKLSKVKTSLPLKLGAGLICGATLIACVGALTVPARAAESKCGDDNKLSECVTDPNLLVAVKAGLESAQIGSGSDDSLIKNIKDESINVTLNGKSGVDLAGLKTFTNIKSLTLKDDGLRDLSDLSGLNQLEELDLSGNPIVYGLTQLGQKDKLKTLKVDGNGSQFIDGLSAVGSFKNLTTLSLQNQKLTDLSALSGLKKLASLNLTNNKISDVTPLGNLTALTELTLDDNNIKDITPLLGTVSLTPTGLSVKEQKIMVKPDHEFDKKADWVLDGVKVGDVYAHIDSASTGGVHTDDTKVTWAAPADYDSVSYHFKSAVSAANGTQLGPDGAFSGTVQQDRSVIQRLSGNDRYDTMGEIVEAAYPDSEGGTVIVASGDNFPDALASSGLAGLATAPVILTNSYRLSARADGQISRLKPQKVVVVGGKSAVSDSVVNQIEKRVARKAKIVRISGDTRRDTANEIFAQAKKQVDANWADDTAIIATGENFTDALSISAYAQKNKYPVFLSGKSGLDASTVKDIKGYGFTNIVIAGGSAAVPNSVIAQLKSAGVSESNIVRLGGATRYQTSLEIAKYAYNNGAGVLHPGTPVFATGENFPDALAGGVLAAEKGAPLLLVSPDTAVNHDALNWINSTDVFDNTAYVLGGTDAVSETVSADIASVLKEL
;
A
#
# COMPACT_ATOMS: atom_id res chain seq x y z
N MET A 1 -54.25 26.64 -45.57
CA MET A 1 -54.71 27.94 -46.09
C MET A 1 -55.24 28.78 -44.93
N LYS A 2 -55.19 30.11 -45.07
CA LYS A 2 -55.47 31.16 -44.06
C LYS A 2 -56.86 31.12 -43.39
N GLU A 3 -56.91 31.82 -42.25
CA GLU A 3 -58.01 32.48 -41.51
C GLU A 3 -58.91 31.66 -40.54
N SER A 4 -58.90 32.02 -39.24
CA SER A 4 -59.94 32.89 -38.62
C SER A 4 -59.78 33.02 -37.08
N LYS A 5 -60.30 34.12 -36.54
CA LYS A 5 -60.34 34.53 -35.12
C LYS A 5 -61.69 34.19 -34.46
N LEU A 6 -61.69 34.20 -33.11
CA LEU A 6 -62.81 34.17 -32.13
C LEU A 6 -63.43 32.78 -31.87
N SER A 7 -63.72 32.35 -30.63
CA SER A 7 -64.42 33.12 -29.59
C SER A 7 -64.15 32.64 -28.14
N LYS A 8 -64.46 33.54 -27.21
CA LYS A 8 -64.49 33.41 -25.75
C LYS A 8 -65.75 32.65 -25.29
N VAL A 9 -65.66 31.80 -24.26
CA VAL A 9 -66.63 31.75 -23.13
C VAL A 9 -65.90 31.31 -21.85
N LYS A 10 -66.02 32.12 -20.80
CA LYS A 10 -65.63 31.86 -19.40
C LYS A 10 -66.66 30.95 -18.70
N THR A 11 -66.17 30.24 -17.68
CA THR A 11 -66.75 29.89 -16.35
C THR A 11 -66.46 28.42 -16.07
N SER A 12 -65.98 27.94 -14.91
CA SER A 12 -65.74 28.48 -13.57
C SER A 12 -65.00 27.39 -12.79
N LEU A 13 -64.06 27.79 -11.93
CA LEU A 13 -63.39 26.96 -10.90
C LEU A 13 -64.42 26.24 -9.98
N PRO A 14 -64.08 25.09 -9.35
CA PRO A 14 -63.15 25.09 -8.22
C PRO A 14 -62.15 23.92 -8.13
N LEU A 15 -61.02 24.21 -7.48
CA LEU A 15 -60.02 23.26 -6.99
C LEU A 15 -60.63 22.23 -6.04
N LYS A 16 -60.09 21.00 -6.03
CA LYS A 16 -59.36 20.44 -4.87
C LYS A 16 -58.80 19.03 -5.15
N LEU A 17 -57.48 18.93 -4.94
CA LEU A 17 -56.76 17.90 -4.17
C LEU A 17 -57.16 16.42 -4.30
N GLY A 18 -56.16 15.59 -4.60
CA GLY A 18 -56.10 14.22 -4.05
C GLY A 18 -55.56 13.18 -5.02
N ALA A 19 -54.32 12.78 -4.77
CA ALA A 19 -53.77 11.42 -4.78
C ALA A 19 -54.25 10.37 -5.80
N GLY A 20 -53.26 9.68 -6.40
CA GLY A 20 -53.37 8.26 -6.78
C GLY A 20 -53.67 8.03 -8.25
N LEU A 21 -52.62 7.93 -9.07
CA LEU A 21 -52.12 6.65 -9.63
C LEU A 21 -53.17 5.84 -10.41
N ILE A 22 -53.06 5.87 -11.74
CA ILE A 22 -53.25 4.69 -12.58
C ILE A 22 -52.00 4.54 -13.47
N CYS A 23 -51.49 3.31 -13.45
CA CYS A 23 -50.27 2.81 -14.03
C CYS A 23 -50.17 2.84 -15.56
N GLY A 24 -48.91 2.81 -15.97
CA GLY A 24 -48.36 2.45 -17.28
C GLY A 24 -46.88 2.83 -17.28
N ALA A 25 -46.09 2.41 -16.28
CA ALA A 25 -45.16 1.27 -16.35
C ALA A 25 -44.28 1.33 -17.63
N THR A 26 -42.96 1.57 -17.58
CA THR A 26 -42.00 1.01 -16.62
C THR A 26 -40.84 2.00 -16.34
N LEU A 27 -40.74 2.41 -15.08
CA LEU A 27 -39.57 2.97 -14.39
C LEU A 27 -38.57 1.82 -14.14
N ILE A 28 -37.26 2.05 -13.96
CA ILE A 28 -36.68 2.43 -12.67
C ILE A 28 -35.39 3.24 -12.92
N ALA A 29 -35.41 4.46 -12.38
CA ALA A 29 -34.26 5.19 -11.88
C ALA A 29 -34.12 4.94 -10.36
N CYS A 30 -32.93 5.11 -9.80
CA CYS A 30 -32.67 5.57 -8.43
C CYS A 30 -31.20 6.03 -8.35
N VAL A 31 -30.73 7.03 -7.62
CA VAL A 31 -31.25 8.08 -6.71
C VAL A 31 -30.03 8.99 -6.48
N GLY A 32 -30.13 10.32 -6.54
CA GLY A 32 -30.15 11.19 -5.35
C GLY A 32 -29.00 12.20 -5.42
N ALA A 33 -29.28 13.48 -5.69
CA ALA A 33 -29.55 14.53 -4.70
C ALA A 33 -28.27 15.21 -4.20
N LEU A 34 -27.99 16.42 -4.70
CA LEU A 34 -27.73 17.60 -3.88
C LEU A 34 -27.75 18.86 -4.75
N THR A 35 -28.55 19.80 -4.28
CA THR A 35 -28.87 21.12 -4.81
C THR A 35 -27.67 22.06 -4.83
N VAL A 36 -27.46 22.76 -5.96
CA VAL A 36 -26.81 24.09 -5.99
C VAL A 36 -27.65 24.97 -6.93
N PRO A 37 -28.05 26.20 -6.53
CA PRO A 37 -28.91 27.04 -7.34
C PRO A 37 -28.18 27.53 -8.59
N ALA A 38 -28.96 27.74 -9.65
CA ALA A 38 -28.52 28.37 -10.88
C ALA A 38 -27.75 29.68 -10.61
N ARG A 39 -26.45 29.70 -10.91
CA ARG A 39 -25.71 30.94 -11.19
C ARG A 39 -26.20 31.48 -12.53
N ALA A 40 -27.31 32.21 -12.51
CA ALA A 40 -27.65 33.18 -13.53
C ALA A 40 -27.33 34.57 -12.97
N ALA A 41 -26.09 35.00 -13.17
CA ALA A 41 -25.69 36.40 -13.09
C ALA A 41 -24.68 36.63 -14.21
N GLU A 42 -25.18 36.92 -15.41
CA GLU A 42 -24.38 37.59 -16.44
C GLU A 42 -23.85 38.90 -15.85
N SER A 43 -22.57 39.20 -16.12
CA SER A 43 -21.87 40.33 -15.53
C SER A 43 -22.60 41.64 -15.81
N LYS A 44 -22.97 42.38 -14.75
CA LYS A 44 -23.60 43.70 -14.90
C LYS A 44 -22.63 44.81 -15.30
N CYS A 45 -21.32 44.59 -15.34
CA CYS A 45 -20.31 45.63 -15.59
C CYS A 45 -20.33 46.12 -17.05
N GLY A 46 -21.30 46.97 -17.38
CA GLY A 46 -21.24 47.90 -18.51
C GLY A 46 -20.38 49.12 -18.16
N ASP A 47 -20.16 50.00 -19.14
CA ASP A 47 -19.15 51.07 -19.09
C ASP A 47 -19.39 52.16 -18.01
N ASP A 48 -20.54 52.17 -17.31
CA ASP A 48 -20.98 53.25 -16.40
C ASP A 48 -21.30 52.77 -14.96
N ASN A 49 -20.87 51.58 -14.54
CA ASN A 49 -21.20 51.04 -13.21
C ASN A 49 -20.18 51.40 -12.12
N LYS A 50 -20.64 51.43 -10.86
CA LYS A 50 -19.79 51.65 -9.67
C LYS A 50 -18.87 50.46 -9.42
N LEU A 51 -17.66 50.71 -8.91
CA LEU A 51 -16.72 49.64 -8.51
C LEU A 51 -17.35 48.63 -7.53
N SER A 52 -18.21 49.10 -6.62
CA SER A 52 -18.97 48.27 -5.67
C SER A 52 -20.04 47.38 -6.32
N GLU A 53 -20.41 47.64 -7.57
CA GLU A 53 -21.34 46.80 -8.34
C GLU A 53 -20.60 45.70 -9.10
N CYS A 54 -19.30 45.88 -9.36
CA CYS A 54 -18.42 44.90 -10.00
C CYS A 54 -17.66 44.02 -9.00
N VAL A 55 -17.44 44.51 -7.78
CA VAL A 55 -16.78 43.76 -6.69
C VAL A 55 -17.69 43.77 -5.48
N THR A 56 -18.42 42.67 -5.28
CA THR A 56 -19.41 42.52 -4.21
C THR A 56 -18.82 42.09 -2.88
N ASP A 57 -17.66 41.43 -2.90
CA ASP A 57 -16.92 41.09 -1.68
C ASP A 57 -16.28 42.37 -1.09
N PRO A 58 -16.59 42.76 0.16
CA PRO A 58 -16.07 43.99 0.75
C PRO A 58 -14.55 43.99 0.94
N ASN A 59 -13.93 42.84 1.19
CA ASN A 59 -12.47 42.73 1.35
C ASN A 59 -11.80 42.87 -0.02
N LEU A 60 -12.32 42.18 -1.04
CA LEU A 60 -11.86 42.31 -2.42
C LEU A 60 -12.00 43.74 -2.91
N LEU A 61 -13.11 44.42 -2.59
CA LEU A 61 -13.36 45.81 -2.97
C LEU A 61 -12.31 46.74 -2.36
N VAL A 62 -11.96 46.55 -1.08
CA VAL A 62 -10.92 47.34 -0.40
C VAL A 62 -9.55 47.08 -1.04
N ALA A 63 -9.21 45.82 -1.32
CA ALA A 63 -7.93 45.48 -1.93
C ALA A 63 -7.80 46.04 -3.36
N VAL A 64 -8.86 45.96 -4.16
CA VAL A 64 -8.90 46.55 -5.50
C VAL A 64 -8.75 48.07 -5.41
N LYS A 65 -9.46 48.74 -4.49
CA LYS A 65 -9.30 50.20 -4.28
C LYS A 65 -7.87 50.59 -3.90
N ALA A 66 -7.26 49.87 -2.97
CA ALA A 66 -5.87 50.13 -2.58
C ALA A 66 -4.90 49.96 -3.76
N GLY A 67 -5.13 48.94 -4.60
CA GLY A 67 -4.38 48.74 -5.84
C GLY A 67 -4.50 49.92 -6.82
N LEU A 68 -5.71 50.47 -6.97
CA LEU A 68 -5.96 51.63 -7.83
C LEU A 68 -5.26 52.89 -7.33
N GLU A 69 -5.29 53.16 -6.02
CA GLU A 69 -4.58 54.29 -5.42
C GLU A 69 -3.06 54.17 -5.64
N SER A 70 -2.52 52.95 -5.56
CA SER A 70 -1.11 52.68 -5.81
C SER A 70 -0.70 52.91 -7.28
N ALA A 71 -1.63 52.78 -8.21
CA ALA A 71 -1.43 53.08 -9.63
C ALA A 71 -1.42 54.60 -9.94
N GLN A 72 -1.54 55.46 -8.92
CA GLN A 72 -1.68 56.92 -9.04
C GLN A 72 -2.99 57.39 -9.69
N ILE A 73 -4.02 56.55 -9.68
CA ILE A 73 -5.38 56.92 -10.06
C ILE A 73 -6.07 57.54 -8.84
N GLY A 74 -6.32 58.85 -8.86
CA GLY A 74 -6.85 59.60 -7.70
C GLY A 74 -8.22 59.11 -7.20
N SER A 75 -8.39 59.01 -5.88
CA SER A 75 -9.55 58.41 -5.17
C SER A 75 -10.85 59.23 -5.16
N GLY A 76 -10.91 60.33 -5.94
CA GLY A 76 -11.99 61.33 -5.88
C GLY A 76 -12.90 61.48 -7.12
N SER A 77 -12.98 60.50 -8.02
CA SER A 77 -13.68 60.66 -9.31
C SER A 77 -14.73 59.58 -9.58
N ASP A 78 -15.90 59.98 -10.12
CA ASP A 78 -17.04 59.13 -10.53
C ASP A 78 -16.74 58.09 -11.63
N ASP A 79 -17.56 57.02 -11.62
CA ASP A 79 -17.94 55.91 -12.54
C ASP A 79 -17.37 55.78 -13.98
N SER A 80 -16.61 56.73 -14.51
CA SER A 80 -15.82 56.63 -15.77
C SER A 80 -14.51 55.83 -15.63
N LEU A 81 -14.19 55.37 -14.42
CA LEU A 81 -12.91 54.75 -14.07
C LEU A 81 -12.74 53.32 -14.60
N ILE A 82 -13.80 52.49 -14.68
CA ILE A 82 -13.66 51.06 -15.05
C ILE A 82 -12.99 50.88 -16.42
N LYS A 83 -13.19 51.81 -17.36
CA LYS A 83 -12.53 51.81 -18.67
C LYS A 83 -11.03 52.16 -18.58
N ASN A 84 -10.65 53.16 -17.78
CA ASN A 84 -9.24 53.56 -17.58
C ASN A 84 -8.48 52.53 -16.72
N ILE A 85 -9.17 51.89 -15.78
CA ILE A 85 -8.69 50.75 -14.97
C ILE A 85 -8.27 49.57 -15.86
N LYS A 86 -8.94 49.37 -16.99
CA LYS A 86 -8.57 48.36 -18.01
C LYS A 86 -7.34 48.75 -18.84
N ASP A 87 -6.70 49.90 -18.59
CA ASP A 87 -5.48 50.33 -19.28
C ASP A 87 -4.26 50.46 -18.33
N GLU A 88 -4.46 50.41 -17.01
CA GLU A 88 -3.39 50.58 -16.01
C GLU A 88 -3.01 49.29 -15.26
N SER A 89 -1.80 49.28 -14.70
CA SER A 89 -1.25 48.15 -13.94
C SER A 89 -1.77 48.14 -12.50
N ILE A 90 -2.37 47.04 -12.05
CA ILE A 90 -2.99 46.95 -10.71
C ILE A 90 -2.33 45.84 -9.88
N ASN A 91 -2.10 46.12 -8.59
CA ASN A 91 -1.63 45.17 -7.58
C ASN A 91 -2.74 44.94 -6.53
N VAL A 92 -3.10 43.69 -6.26
CA VAL A 92 -4.16 43.33 -5.31
C VAL A 92 -3.61 42.40 -4.22
N THR A 93 -3.93 42.67 -2.95
CA THR A 93 -3.53 41.83 -1.80
C THR A 93 -4.68 41.65 -0.82
N LEU A 94 -5.04 40.40 -0.52
CA LEU A 94 -6.18 40.08 0.37
C LEU A 94 -5.79 39.41 1.68
N ASN A 95 -4.91 38.42 1.64
CA ASN A 95 -4.22 37.76 2.74
C ASN A 95 -5.03 37.50 4.03
N GLY A 96 -5.38 36.23 4.28
CA GLY A 96 -6.00 35.75 5.51
C GLY A 96 -7.51 36.00 5.59
N LYS A 97 -8.16 36.18 4.43
CA LYS A 97 -9.59 36.42 4.28
C LYS A 97 -10.26 35.14 3.78
N SER A 98 -10.76 34.34 4.72
CA SER A 98 -11.48 33.11 4.36
C SER A 98 -12.76 33.43 3.57
N GLY A 99 -12.96 32.74 2.45
CA GLY A 99 -14.22 32.77 1.70
C GLY A 99 -14.37 33.94 0.73
N VAL A 100 -13.25 34.50 0.26
CA VAL A 100 -13.24 35.56 -0.75
C VAL A 100 -13.90 35.08 -2.05
N ASP A 101 -14.88 35.84 -2.53
CA ASP A 101 -15.46 35.66 -3.86
C ASP A 101 -14.63 36.40 -4.91
N LEU A 102 -13.95 35.65 -5.78
CA LEU A 102 -13.08 36.19 -6.82
C LEU A 102 -13.82 36.53 -8.12
N ALA A 103 -15.14 36.30 -8.21
CA ALA A 103 -15.89 36.49 -9.46
C ALA A 103 -15.73 37.91 -10.05
N GLY A 104 -15.60 38.92 -9.19
CA GLY A 104 -15.40 40.32 -9.60
C GLY A 104 -14.06 40.58 -10.29
N LEU A 105 -13.02 39.77 -10.01
CA LEU A 105 -11.68 39.95 -10.60
C LEU A 105 -11.65 39.78 -12.11
N LYS A 106 -12.56 38.97 -12.69
CA LYS A 106 -12.66 38.80 -14.15
C LYS A 106 -12.85 40.11 -14.92
N THR A 107 -13.37 41.15 -14.25
CA THR A 107 -13.59 42.47 -14.83
C THR A 107 -12.29 43.27 -15.00
N PHE A 108 -11.25 42.95 -14.22
CA PHE A 108 -9.98 43.67 -14.11
C PHE A 108 -8.85 42.90 -14.79
N THR A 109 -8.88 42.83 -16.12
CA THR A 109 -7.95 41.99 -16.91
C THR A 109 -6.50 42.47 -16.94
N ASN A 110 -6.22 43.67 -16.40
CA ASN A 110 -4.88 44.27 -16.36
C ASN A 110 -4.13 44.12 -15.02
N ILE A 111 -4.64 43.31 -14.10
CA ILE A 111 -3.93 43.01 -12.86
C ILE A 111 -2.59 42.36 -13.21
N LYS A 112 -1.51 42.91 -12.66
CA LYS A 112 -0.15 42.41 -12.84
C LYS A 112 0.37 41.65 -11.62
N SER A 113 -0.02 42.07 -10.42
CA SER A 113 0.33 41.38 -9.18
C SER A 113 -0.92 41.02 -8.40
N LEU A 114 -1.02 39.76 -7.99
CA LEU A 114 -2.14 39.27 -7.19
C LEU A 114 -1.64 38.38 -6.05
N THR A 115 -1.93 38.79 -4.82
CA THR A 115 -1.57 38.06 -3.60
C THR A 115 -2.85 37.66 -2.88
N LEU A 116 -3.07 36.35 -2.79
CA LEU A 116 -4.26 35.73 -2.22
C LEU A 116 -3.84 34.69 -1.18
N LYS A 117 -3.07 35.06 -0.16
CA LYS A 117 -2.50 34.10 0.79
C LYS A 117 -3.53 33.70 1.86
N ASP A 118 -3.60 32.42 2.24
CA ASP A 118 -4.45 31.96 3.37
C ASP A 118 -5.94 32.38 3.26
N ASP A 119 -6.47 32.51 2.03
CA ASP A 119 -7.82 32.99 1.75
C ASP A 119 -8.87 31.85 1.63
N GLY A 120 -8.44 30.60 1.84
CA GLY A 120 -9.30 29.42 1.77
C GLY A 120 -9.72 29.04 0.35
N LEU A 121 -8.94 29.46 -0.66
CA LEU A 121 -9.25 29.25 -2.07
C LEU A 121 -9.13 27.78 -2.48
N ARG A 122 -10.15 27.30 -3.17
CA ARG A 122 -10.20 25.93 -3.72
C ARG A 122 -10.27 25.87 -5.24
N ASP A 123 -10.81 26.92 -5.85
CA ASP A 123 -11.09 27.04 -7.28
C ASP A 123 -10.42 28.32 -7.81
N LEU A 124 -9.66 28.18 -8.89
CA LEU A 124 -8.92 29.26 -9.55
C LEU A 124 -9.51 29.68 -10.89
N SER A 125 -10.67 29.14 -11.27
CA SER A 125 -11.32 29.40 -12.57
C SER A 125 -11.58 30.89 -12.80
N ASP A 126 -11.80 31.66 -11.74
CA ASP A 126 -12.00 33.10 -11.82
C ASP A 126 -10.73 33.89 -12.16
N LEU A 127 -9.55 33.28 -12.01
CA LEU A 127 -8.26 33.86 -12.36
C LEU A 127 -7.83 33.55 -13.81
N SER A 128 -8.54 32.64 -14.49
CA SER A 128 -8.19 32.17 -15.84
C SER A 128 -8.04 33.31 -16.86
N GLY A 129 -8.88 34.35 -16.77
CA GLY A 129 -8.86 35.50 -17.68
C GLY A 129 -7.79 36.55 -17.39
N LEU A 130 -7.05 36.45 -16.28
CA LEU A 130 -6.06 37.45 -15.87
C LEU A 130 -4.72 37.25 -16.59
N ASN A 131 -4.72 37.46 -17.90
CA ASN A 131 -3.58 37.15 -18.78
C ASN A 131 -2.41 38.14 -18.65
N GLN A 132 -2.60 39.26 -17.94
CA GLN A 132 -1.56 40.26 -17.69
C GLN A 132 -0.75 39.99 -16.41
N LEU A 133 -1.09 38.95 -15.64
CA LEU A 133 -0.38 38.62 -14.40
C LEU A 133 1.10 38.37 -14.66
N GLU A 134 1.93 39.12 -13.93
CA GLU A 134 3.37 38.96 -13.83
C GLU A 134 3.77 38.30 -12.50
N GLU A 135 2.99 38.53 -11.43
CA GLU A 135 3.22 37.99 -10.09
C GLU A 135 1.92 37.42 -9.49
N LEU A 136 1.99 36.20 -8.97
CA LEU A 136 0.87 35.51 -8.34
C LEU A 136 1.32 34.76 -7.10
N ASP A 137 0.72 35.07 -5.95
CA ASP A 137 0.93 34.34 -4.70
C ASP A 137 -0.39 33.73 -4.23
N LEU A 138 -0.45 32.41 -4.20
CA LEU A 138 -1.59 31.58 -3.79
C LEU A 138 -1.26 30.76 -2.54
N SER A 139 -0.20 31.11 -1.80
CA SER A 139 0.30 30.31 -0.69
C SER A 139 -0.75 30.12 0.41
N GLY A 140 -0.76 28.96 1.05
CA GLY A 140 -1.64 28.63 2.16
C GLY A 140 -3.10 28.30 1.79
N ASN A 141 -3.40 28.15 0.49
CA ASN A 141 -4.75 27.80 0.03
C ASN A 141 -4.92 26.31 -0.31
N PRO A 142 -6.10 25.71 0.01
CA PRO A 142 -6.46 24.34 -0.37
C PRO A 142 -6.87 24.22 -1.85
N ILE A 143 -5.94 24.38 -2.79
CA ILE A 143 -6.27 24.29 -4.23
C ILE A 143 -6.47 22.82 -4.63
N VAL A 144 -7.73 22.38 -4.62
CA VAL A 144 -8.09 20.96 -4.84
C VAL A 144 -8.03 20.55 -6.32
N TYR A 145 -8.20 21.49 -7.25
CA TYR A 145 -8.21 21.20 -8.70
C TYR A 145 -6.88 21.49 -9.40
N GLY A 146 -5.81 21.72 -8.62
CA GLY A 146 -4.50 22.10 -9.12
C GLY A 146 -4.47 23.44 -9.86
N LEU A 147 -3.37 23.70 -10.57
CA LEU A 147 -3.10 24.98 -11.23
C LEU A 147 -3.60 25.04 -12.68
N THR A 148 -4.19 23.97 -13.20
CA THR A 148 -4.67 23.90 -14.61
C THR A 148 -5.74 24.94 -14.91
N GLN A 149 -6.55 25.30 -13.91
CA GLN A 149 -7.61 26.30 -14.01
C GLN A 149 -7.09 27.72 -14.26
N LEU A 150 -5.80 28.00 -13.99
CA LEU A 150 -5.20 29.29 -14.34
C LEU A 150 -5.11 29.49 -15.85
N GLY A 151 -5.16 28.42 -16.66
CA GLY A 151 -4.96 28.51 -18.10
C GLY A 151 -3.56 29.01 -18.46
N GLN A 152 -3.39 29.53 -19.67
CA GLN A 152 -2.10 30.11 -20.10
C GLN A 152 -1.83 31.43 -19.36
N LYS A 153 -0.58 31.62 -18.91
CA LYS A 153 -0.12 32.84 -18.22
C LYS A 153 1.23 33.27 -18.78
N ASP A 154 1.22 33.70 -20.05
CA ASP A 154 2.43 34.00 -20.82
C ASP A 154 3.30 35.12 -20.21
N LYS A 155 2.74 35.98 -19.36
CA LYS A 155 3.49 37.08 -18.71
C LYS A 155 3.99 36.75 -17.31
N LEU A 156 3.59 35.62 -16.74
CA LEU A 156 3.87 35.28 -15.35
C LEU A 156 5.37 35.03 -15.15
N LYS A 157 5.96 35.79 -14.24
CA LYS A 157 7.38 35.76 -13.85
C LYS A 157 7.54 35.19 -12.44
N THR A 158 6.62 35.50 -11.53
CA THR A 158 6.66 35.04 -10.15
C THR A 158 5.41 34.24 -9.84
N LEU A 159 5.59 33.02 -9.35
CA LEU A 159 4.52 32.19 -8.83
C LEU A 159 4.91 31.63 -7.47
N LYS A 160 4.07 31.84 -6.46
CA LYS A 160 4.21 31.23 -5.14
C LYS A 160 2.97 30.43 -4.82
N VAL A 161 3.17 29.17 -4.48
CA VAL A 161 2.10 28.27 -4.05
C VAL A 161 2.67 27.42 -2.93
N ASP A 162 3.03 28.05 -1.81
CA ASP A 162 3.55 27.33 -0.64
C ASP A 162 2.40 26.71 0.14
N GLY A 163 2.58 25.49 0.65
CA GLY A 163 1.61 24.82 1.50
C GLY A 163 1.65 25.34 2.94
N ASN A 164 0.56 25.14 3.66
CA ASN A 164 0.46 25.46 5.09
C ASN A 164 0.72 24.24 6.00
N GLY A 165 1.27 23.15 5.44
CA GLY A 165 1.53 21.88 6.14
C GLY A 165 0.32 20.94 6.23
N SER A 166 -0.90 21.45 6.11
CA SER A 166 -2.14 20.65 6.13
C SER A 166 -2.74 20.41 4.74
N GLN A 167 -2.36 21.25 3.77
CA GLN A 167 -2.94 21.29 2.43
C GLN A 167 -1.83 21.43 1.39
N PHE A 168 -2.03 20.76 0.25
CA PHE A 168 -1.08 20.68 -0.84
C PHE A 168 -1.83 20.72 -2.19
N ILE A 169 -1.12 21.11 -3.24
CA ILE A 169 -1.63 21.16 -4.61
C ILE A 169 -1.69 19.78 -5.23
N ASP A 170 -2.73 19.54 -6.02
CA ASP A 170 -2.88 18.30 -6.80
C ASP A 170 -2.03 18.36 -8.09
N GLY A 171 -0.72 18.22 -7.95
CA GLY A 171 0.26 18.08 -9.04
C GLY A 171 0.80 19.37 -9.67
N LEU A 172 1.92 19.25 -10.41
CA LEU A 172 2.69 20.36 -11.00
C LEU A 172 2.52 20.57 -12.50
N SER A 173 1.72 19.74 -13.19
CA SER A 173 1.68 19.68 -14.66
C SER A 173 1.48 21.05 -15.33
N ALA A 174 0.60 21.89 -14.78
CA ALA A 174 0.31 23.22 -15.32
C ALA A 174 1.49 24.20 -15.19
N VAL A 175 2.34 24.06 -14.18
CA VAL A 175 3.50 24.94 -13.94
C VAL A 175 4.45 24.92 -15.15
N GLY A 176 4.60 23.76 -15.79
CA GLY A 176 5.41 23.61 -16.98
C GLY A 176 4.94 24.46 -18.18
N SER A 177 3.71 24.98 -18.17
CA SER A 177 3.20 25.87 -19.22
C SER A 177 3.64 27.32 -19.07
N PHE A 178 4.04 27.76 -17.86
CA PHE A 178 4.43 29.13 -17.55
C PHE A 178 5.89 29.42 -17.93
N LYS A 179 6.19 29.44 -19.24
CA LYS A 179 7.56 29.50 -19.79
C LYS A 179 8.37 30.75 -19.44
N ASN A 180 7.74 31.79 -18.89
CA ASN A 180 8.39 33.04 -18.52
C ASN A 180 8.69 33.18 -17.02
N LEU A 181 8.43 32.14 -16.22
CA LEU A 181 8.76 32.14 -14.79
C LEU A 181 10.26 32.36 -14.58
N THR A 182 10.56 33.31 -13.70
CA THR A 182 11.87 33.62 -13.15
C THR A 182 11.96 33.23 -11.67
N THR A 183 10.83 33.25 -10.95
CA THR A 183 10.75 32.93 -9.52
C THR A 183 9.61 31.97 -9.25
N LEU A 184 9.90 30.85 -8.58
CA LEU A 184 8.92 29.84 -8.22
C LEU A 184 9.13 29.37 -6.77
N SER A 185 8.08 29.39 -5.95
CA SER A 185 8.08 28.82 -4.60
C SER A 185 6.97 27.79 -4.46
N LEU A 186 7.35 26.58 -4.03
CA LEU A 186 6.48 25.41 -3.87
C LEU A 186 6.82 24.66 -2.57
N GLN A 187 7.01 25.39 -1.48
CA GLN A 187 7.38 24.81 -0.19
C GLN A 187 6.22 24.03 0.44
N ASN A 188 6.50 23.00 1.25
CA ASN A 188 5.47 22.29 2.02
C ASN A 188 4.36 21.64 1.15
N GLN A 189 4.70 21.15 -0.04
CA GLN A 189 3.72 20.64 -1.02
C GLN A 189 3.70 19.11 -1.14
N LYS A 190 4.49 18.38 -0.33
CA LYS A 190 4.66 16.91 -0.41
C LYS A 190 5.08 16.41 -1.81
N LEU A 191 5.77 17.26 -2.58
CA LEU A 191 6.15 16.93 -3.96
C LEU A 191 7.18 15.82 -4.02
N THR A 192 7.01 14.90 -4.97
CA THR A 192 7.96 13.83 -5.30
C THR A 192 8.46 13.94 -6.74
N ASP A 193 7.62 14.39 -7.67
CA ASP A 193 7.93 14.54 -9.10
C ASP A 193 8.14 16.00 -9.50
N LEU A 194 9.26 16.29 -10.17
CA LEU A 194 9.64 17.61 -10.69
C LEU A 194 9.64 17.69 -12.23
N SER A 195 9.16 16.66 -12.93
CA SER A 195 9.19 16.53 -14.39
C SER A 195 8.69 17.78 -15.13
N ALA A 196 7.61 18.40 -14.62
CA ALA A 196 7.01 19.60 -15.18
C ALA A 196 7.93 20.83 -15.20
N LEU A 197 8.96 20.87 -14.34
CA LEU A 197 9.88 22.02 -14.21
C LEU A 197 11.00 22.01 -15.27
N SER A 198 11.28 20.87 -15.89
CA SER A 198 12.45 20.64 -16.78
C SER A 198 12.58 21.62 -17.96
N GLY A 199 11.48 22.24 -18.38
CA GLY A 199 11.43 23.19 -19.49
C GLY A 199 11.54 24.66 -19.11
N LEU A 200 11.62 25.02 -17.83
CA LEU A 200 11.55 26.42 -17.35
C LEU A 200 12.91 27.12 -17.39
N LYS A 201 13.51 27.23 -18.60
CA LYS A 201 14.88 27.72 -18.82
C LYS A 201 15.18 29.16 -18.34
N LYS A 202 14.14 29.94 -17.98
CA LYS A 202 14.26 31.31 -17.46
C LYS A 202 14.25 31.38 -15.93
N LEU A 203 14.02 30.27 -15.26
CA LEU A 203 13.89 30.22 -13.81
C LEU A 203 15.24 30.54 -13.15
N ALA A 204 15.25 31.59 -12.33
CA ALA A 204 16.43 32.11 -11.65
C ALA A 204 16.41 31.81 -10.15
N SER A 205 15.22 31.79 -9.52
CA SER A 205 15.03 31.48 -8.10
C SER A 205 13.96 30.40 -7.93
N LEU A 206 14.31 29.30 -7.27
CA LEU A 206 13.43 28.16 -7.01
C LEU A 206 13.52 27.71 -5.55
N ASN A 207 12.38 27.70 -4.88
CA ASN A 207 12.27 27.17 -3.51
C ASN A 207 11.37 25.94 -3.46
N LEU A 208 11.96 24.82 -3.03
CA LEU A 208 11.35 23.50 -2.91
C LEU A 208 11.52 22.91 -1.50
N THR A 209 11.76 23.75 -0.49
CA THR A 209 11.94 23.32 0.90
C THR A 209 10.77 22.50 1.43
N ASN A 210 11.07 21.49 2.26
CA ASN A 210 10.11 20.64 2.96
C ASN A 210 9.11 19.95 2.01
N ASN A 211 9.66 19.18 1.08
CA ASN A 211 8.90 18.32 0.18
C ASN A 211 9.31 16.85 0.41
N LYS A 212 9.13 15.97 -0.59
CA LYS A 212 9.50 14.55 -0.57
C LYS A 212 10.33 14.18 -1.80
N ILE A 213 11.11 15.14 -2.30
CA ILE A 213 11.89 15.03 -3.53
C ILE A 213 13.08 14.12 -3.27
N SER A 214 13.32 13.16 -4.14
CA SER A 214 14.53 12.32 -4.14
C SER A 214 15.33 12.41 -5.44
N ASP A 215 14.66 12.72 -6.56
CA ASP A 215 15.27 12.89 -7.88
C ASP A 215 15.23 14.36 -8.33
N VAL A 216 16.41 14.95 -8.51
CA VAL A 216 16.60 16.33 -8.98
C VAL A 216 17.02 16.40 -10.45
N THR A 217 17.04 15.28 -11.18
CA THR A 217 17.37 15.23 -12.61
C THR A 217 16.60 16.24 -13.46
N PRO A 218 15.29 16.48 -13.25
CA PRO A 218 14.55 17.48 -14.01
C PRO A 218 15.12 18.90 -13.92
N LEU A 219 15.87 19.22 -12.85
CA LEU A 219 16.43 20.56 -12.63
C LEU A 219 17.78 20.78 -13.36
N GLY A 220 18.45 19.71 -13.81
CA GLY A 220 19.84 19.79 -14.28
C GLY A 220 20.07 20.66 -15.52
N ASN A 221 19.01 21.00 -16.27
CA ASN A 221 19.06 21.84 -17.46
C ASN A 221 18.57 23.29 -17.24
N LEU A 222 18.27 23.68 -16.00
CA LEU A 222 17.82 25.03 -15.66
C LEU A 222 19.02 25.98 -15.55
N THR A 223 19.60 26.32 -16.70
CA THR A 223 20.87 27.06 -16.79
C THR A 223 20.82 28.50 -16.26
N ALA A 224 19.63 29.07 -16.08
CA ALA A 224 19.43 30.42 -15.53
C ALA A 224 19.36 30.45 -14.00
N LEU A 225 19.35 29.29 -13.33
CA LEU A 225 19.15 29.19 -11.90
C LEU A 225 20.35 29.73 -11.12
N THR A 226 20.10 30.71 -10.26
CA THR A 226 21.10 31.34 -9.39
C THR A 226 20.82 31.10 -7.91
N GLU A 227 19.57 30.81 -7.56
CA GLU A 227 19.09 30.49 -6.21
C GLU A 227 18.20 29.23 -6.24
N LEU A 228 18.57 28.23 -5.44
CA LEU A 228 17.89 26.94 -5.31
C LEU A 228 17.93 26.47 -3.85
N THR A 229 16.75 26.34 -3.24
CA THR A 229 16.61 25.76 -1.90
C THR A 229 15.85 24.43 -1.99
N LEU A 230 16.47 23.37 -1.51
CA LEU A 230 15.99 21.97 -1.50
C LEU A 230 16.06 21.37 -0.08
N ASP A 231 16.16 22.22 0.94
CA ASP A 231 16.23 21.79 2.34
C ASP A 231 15.04 20.90 2.73
N ASP A 232 15.22 19.99 3.68
CA ASP A 232 14.17 19.07 4.16
C ASP A 232 13.52 18.22 3.05
N ASN A 233 14.34 17.56 2.24
CA ASN A 233 13.91 16.61 1.22
C ASN A 233 14.56 15.22 1.44
N ASN A 234 14.50 14.34 0.45
CA ASN A 234 14.99 12.96 0.51
C ASN A 234 16.12 12.73 -0.53
N ILE A 235 16.90 13.76 -0.84
CA ILE A 235 17.87 13.76 -1.95
C ILE A 235 19.18 13.09 -1.50
N LYS A 236 19.58 12.06 -2.23
CA LYS A 236 20.88 11.38 -2.03
C LYS A 236 21.94 11.80 -3.04
N ASP A 237 21.52 12.21 -4.24
CA ASP A 237 22.40 12.54 -5.35
C ASP A 237 22.04 13.91 -5.93
N ILE A 238 22.99 14.84 -5.87
CA ILE A 238 22.87 16.19 -6.42
C ILE A 238 23.69 16.38 -7.69
N THR A 239 24.29 15.32 -8.23
CA THR A 239 25.06 15.39 -9.48
C THR A 239 24.30 16.00 -10.66
N PRO A 240 22.98 15.82 -10.81
CA PRO A 240 22.27 16.46 -11.91
C PRO A 240 22.33 17.99 -11.84
N LEU A 241 22.49 18.57 -10.64
CA LEU A 241 22.63 20.02 -10.44
C LEU A 241 24.01 20.55 -10.84
N LEU A 242 25.00 19.69 -11.08
CA LEU A 242 26.31 20.10 -11.59
C LEU A 242 26.23 20.68 -13.02
N GLY A 243 25.16 20.36 -13.77
CA GLY A 243 24.89 20.93 -15.09
C GLY A 243 24.38 22.39 -15.06
N THR A 244 23.94 22.91 -13.91
CA THR A 244 23.43 24.28 -13.76
C THR A 244 24.57 25.25 -13.45
N VAL A 245 25.26 25.71 -14.49
CA VAL A 245 26.54 26.49 -14.42
C VAL A 245 26.42 27.86 -13.72
N SER A 246 25.22 28.33 -13.35
CA SER A 246 24.97 29.69 -12.85
C SER A 246 24.75 29.80 -11.34
N LEU A 247 24.73 28.69 -10.58
CA LEU A 247 24.54 28.73 -9.13
C LEU A 247 25.77 29.37 -8.46
N THR A 248 25.52 30.44 -7.68
CA THR A 248 26.58 31.02 -6.84
C THR A 248 26.91 30.08 -5.68
N PRO A 249 28.10 30.17 -5.05
CA PRO A 249 28.39 29.40 -3.84
C PRO A 249 27.33 29.57 -2.76
N THR A 250 26.69 30.73 -2.62
CA THR A 250 25.61 30.92 -1.63
C THR A 250 24.21 30.59 -2.15
N GLY A 251 24.08 30.28 -3.44
CA GLY A 251 22.81 30.11 -4.13
C GLY A 251 22.25 28.70 -4.08
N LEU A 252 22.92 27.74 -3.45
CA LEU A 252 22.45 26.36 -3.31
C LEU A 252 22.36 25.98 -1.83
N SER A 253 21.18 25.53 -1.40
CA SER A 253 20.99 24.89 -0.09
C SER A 253 20.24 23.57 -0.27
N VAL A 254 20.84 22.48 0.20
CA VAL A 254 20.34 21.10 0.15
C VAL A 254 20.59 20.43 1.52
N LYS A 255 20.17 21.11 2.58
CA LYS A 255 20.43 20.70 3.96
C LYS A 255 19.33 19.81 4.51
N GLU A 256 19.61 19.16 5.63
CA GLU A 256 18.63 18.39 6.40
C GLU A 256 17.88 17.35 5.56
N GLN A 257 18.58 16.69 4.64
CA GLN A 257 18.00 15.59 3.87
C GLN A 257 17.68 14.41 4.79
N LYS A 258 16.48 13.85 4.67
CA LYS A 258 16.00 12.71 5.45
C LYS A 258 15.94 11.50 4.55
N ILE A 259 16.97 10.67 4.67
CA ILE A 259 17.18 9.52 3.83
C ILE A 259 16.85 8.26 4.62
N MET A 260 15.76 7.60 4.27
CA MET A 260 15.51 6.22 4.70
C MET A 260 16.13 5.28 3.67
N VAL A 261 16.90 4.29 4.13
CA VAL A 261 17.32 3.16 3.28
C VAL A 261 16.50 1.93 3.62
N LYS A 262 16.44 0.99 2.68
CA LYS A 262 15.70 -0.25 2.88
C LYS A 262 16.31 -1.04 4.06
N PRO A 263 15.50 -1.67 4.91
CA PRO A 263 16.00 -2.64 5.87
C PRO A 263 16.71 -3.77 5.12
N ASP A 264 17.99 -3.97 5.38
CA ASP A 264 18.78 -5.11 4.90
C ASP A 264 19.03 -6.15 6.02
N HIS A 265 18.66 -5.80 7.25
CA HIS A 265 18.74 -6.66 8.43
C HIS A 265 17.34 -7.09 8.88
N GLU A 266 17.14 -8.41 8.87
CA GLU A 266 15.90 -9.06 9.30
C GLU A 266 15.74 -9.08 10.82
N PHE A 267 14.49 -9.21 11.26
CA PHE A 267 14.17 -9.36 12.67
C PHE A 267 14.92 -10.55 13.29
N ASP A 268 15.52 -10.35 14.47
CA ASP A 268 16.31 -11.32 15.25
C ASP A 268 17.58 -11.88 14.60
N LYS A 269 17.98 -11.35 13.45
CA LYS A 269 19.24 -11.73 12.81
C LYS A 269 20.42 -10.99 13.45
N LYS A 270 21.19 -11.69 14.28
CA LYS A 270 22.46 -11.20 14.82
C LYS A 270 23.51 -11.12 13.70
N ALA A 271 23.68 -9.95 13.10
CA ALA A 271 24.72 -9.65 12.11
C ALA A 271 25.14 -8.17 12.23
N ASP A 272 26.31 -7.82 11.68
CA ASP A 272 26.77 -6.44 11.65
C ASP A 272 25.96 -5.63 10.65
N TRP A 273 25.33 -4.54 11.10
CA TRP A 273 24.56 -3.67 10.21
C TRP A 273 25.48 -2.76 9.44
N VAL A 274 25.27 -2.61 8.14
CA VAL A 274 26.14 -1.82 7.27
C VAL A 274 25.31 -0.81 6.48
N LEU A 275 25.55 0.47 6.74
CA LEU A 275 24.97 1.55 5.96
C LEU A 275 25.97 2.12 4.97
N ASP A 276 25.57 2.11 3.70
CA ASP A 276 26.31 2.76 2.63
C ASP A 276 26.26 4.29 2.78
N GLY A 277 27.40 4.91 2.47
CA GLY A 277 27.64 6.34 2.41
C GLY A 277 26.84 7.02 1.31
N VAL A 278 26.61 8.33 1.46
CA VAL A 278 25.99 9.14 0.41
C VAL A 278 27.05 9.51 -0.63
N LYS A 279 26.78 9.23 -1.91
CA LYS A 279 27.69 9.53 -3.03
C LYS A 279 27.21 10.77 -3.79
N VAL A 280 28.12 11.70 -4.02
CA VAL A 280 27.94 12.93 -4.81
C VAL A 280 28.99 12.96 -5.92
N GLY A 281 28.62 12.52 -7.12
CA GLY A 281 29.54 12.41 -8.25
C GLY A 281 30.53 11.30 -7.98
N ASP A 282 31.82 11.58 -8.08
CA ASP A 282 32.88 10.62 -7.72
C ASP A 282 33.35 10.75 -6.25
N VAL A 283 32.68 11.59 -5.45
CA VAL A 283 33.04 11.89 -4.06
C VAL A 283 31.98 11.33 -3.11
N TYR A 284 32.36 10.92 -1.90
CA TYR A 284 31.45 10.52 -0.84
C TYR A 284 31.25 11.66 0.16
N ALA A 285 30.01 11.84 0.63
CA ALA A 285 29.72 12.79 1.69
C ALA A 285 30.46 12.39 2.96
N HIS A 286 31.10 13.36 3.61
CA HIS A 286 31.76 13.14 4.88
C HIS A 286 30.73 12.76 5.93
N ILE A 287 31.02 11.70 6.68
CA ILE A 287 30.16 11.19 7.74
C ILE A 287 30.57 11.91 9.02
N ASP A 288 29.70 12.78 9.54
CA ASP A 288 29.99 13.63 10.70
C ASP A 288 29.86 12.86 12.02
N SER A 289 28.83 12.03 12.12
CA SER A 289 28.54 11.24 13.33
C SER A 289 27.60 10.08 13.00
N ALA A 290 27.61 9.06 13.86
CA ALA A 290 26.73 7.89 13.76
C ALA A 290 25.98 7.68 15.08
N SER A 291 24.84 7.00 15.01
CA SER A 291 24.11 6.53 16.19
C SER A 291 24.98 5.58 17.02
N THR A 292 24.63 5.43 18.30
CA THR A 292 25.44 4.73 19.30
C THR A 292 25.96 3.37 18.80
N GLY A 293 27.27 3.17 18.85
CA GLY A 293 27.92 1.93 18.43
C GLY A 293 28.30 1.85 16.95
N GLY A 294 28.03 2.89 16.16
CA GLY A 294 28.48 2.98 14.77
C GLY A 294 29.98 3.20 14.67
N VAL A 295 30.65 2.41 13.84
CA VAL A 295 32.08 2.47 13.55
C VAL A 295 32.28 2.67 12.07
N HIS A 296 33.11 3.64 11.70
CA HIS A 296 33.48 3.87 10.31
C HIS A 296 34.40 2.73 9.86
N THR A 297 33.99 2.02 8.82
CA THR A 297 34.91 1.07 8.17
C THR A 297 35.79 1.77 7.14
N ASP A 298 35.28 2.86 6.55
CA ASP A 298 35.98 3.87 5.74
C ASP A 298 35.06 5.12 5.59
N ASP A 299 35.42 6.07 4.71
CA ASP A 299 34.61 7.27 4.39
C ASP A 299 33.31 6.92 3.62
N THR A 300 33.09 5.66 3.28
CA THR A 300 31.99 5.20 2.44
C THR A 300 30.98 4.33 3.18
N LYS A 301 31.28 3.85 4.40
CA LYS A 301 30.39 2.94 5.14
C LYS A 301 30.48 3.09 6.65
N VAL A 302 29.32 3.02 7.29
CA VAL A 302 29.21 2.88 8.76
C VAL A 302 28.72 1.49 9.09
N THR A 303 29.38 0.83 10.05
CA THR A 303 28.99 -0.49 10.54
C THR A 303 28.68 -0.48 12.02
N TRP A 304 27.68 -1.24 12.44
CA TRP A 304 27.37 -1.46 13.85
C TRP A 304 27.62 -2.92 14.21
N ALA A 305 28.41 -3.15 15.26
CA ALA A 305 28.74 -4.50 15.72
C ALA A 305 27.50 -5.22 16.25
N ALA A 306 27.15 -6.35 15.63
CA ALA A 306 26.02 -7.26 15.88
C ALA A 306 24.98 -6.83 16.94
N PRO A 307 24.21 -5.76 16.73
CA PRO A 307 23.31 -5.25 17.75
C PRO A 307 21.88 -5.68 17.42
N ALA A 308 21.43 -6.75 18.06
CA ALA A 308 20.02 -7.12 18.07
C ALA A 308 19.15 -6.17 18.92
N ASP A 309 19.76 -5.16 19.55
CA ASP A 309 19.12 -4.30 20.54
C ASP A 309 18.76 -2.89 20.00
N TYR A 310 19.13 -2.56 18.77
CA TYR A 310 18.71 -1.30 18.13
C TYR A 310 17.54 -1.53 17.19
N ASP A 311 16.50 -0.72 17.35
CA ASP A 311 15.37 -0.66 16.39
C ASP A 311 15.74 0.10 15.12
N SER A 312 16.76 0.95 15.18
CA SER A 312 17.30 1.68 14.03
C SER A 312 18.77 2.06 14.22
N VAL A 313 19.47 2.21 13.10
CA VAL A 313 20.81 2.77 13.01
C VAL A 313 20.80 3.95 12.07
N SER A 314 21.60 4.98 12.35
CA SER A 314 21.63 6.18 11.53
C SER A 314 22.98 6.88 11.56
N TYR A 315 23.27 7.67 10.54
CA TYR A 315 24.41 8.56 10.53
C TYR A 315 24.05 9.92 9.94
N HIS A 316 24.74 10.95 10.40
CA HIS A 316 24.70 12.29 9.85
C HIS A 316 25.85 12.48 8.87
N PHE A 317 25.58 13.17 7.79
CA PHE A 317 26.58 13.48 6.78
C PHE A 317 26.55 14.95 6.38
N LYS A 318 27.69 15.37 5.87
CA LYS A 318 27.94 16.68 5.30
C LYS A 318 28.95 16.52 4.16
N SER A 319 28.71 17.14 3.03
CA SER A 319 29.68 17.11 1.92
C SER A 319 30.08 18.52 1.49
N ALA A 320 31.33 18.65 1.07
CA ALA A 320 31.67 19.63 0.04
C ALA A 320 31.13 19.10 -1.29
N VAL A 321 30.53 19.96 -2.12
CA VAL A 321 30.04 19.55 -3.44
C VAL A 321 31.03 20.05 -4.48
N SER A 322 31.61 19.14 -5.25
CA SER A 322 32.50 19.47 -6.37
C SER A 322 32.14 18.63 -7.58
N ALA A 323 32.04 19.27 -8.74
CA ALA A 323 31.83 18.59 -10.01
C ALA A 323 33.12 17.88 -10.47
N ALA A 324 32.99 16.89 -11.36
CA ALA A 324 34.13 16.18 -11.96
C ALA A 324 35.10 17.10 -12.71
N ASN A 325 34.66 18.30 -13.09
CA ASN A 325 35.47 19.36 -13.70
C ASN A 325 36.09 20.35 -12.68
N GLY A 326 35.92 20.12 -11.38
CA GLY A 326 36.46 20.94 -10.29
C GLY A 326 35.59 22.13 -9.84
N THR A 327 34.38 22.31 -10.38
CA THR A 327 33.47 23.38 -9.93
C THR A 327 32.87 23.06 -8.57
N GLN A 328 33.13 23.89 -7.55
CA GLN A 328 32.51 23.78 -6.24
C GLN A 328 31.09 24.36 -6.26
N LEU A 329 30.10 23.60 -5.79
CA LEU A 329 28.73 24.07 -5.62
C LEU A 329 28.42 24.23 -4.12
N GLY A 330 28.13 25.44 -3.65
CA GLY A 330 27.84 25.60 -2.23
C GLY A 330 29.09 25.68 -1.33
N PRO A 331 29.02 26.34 -0.17
CA PRO A 331 30.00 26.17 0.90
C PRO A 331 29.91 24.76 1.51
N ASP A 332 30.90 24.41 2.34
CA ASP A 332 30.87 23.19 3.13
C ASP A 332 29.59 23.11 4.00
N GLY A 333 28.80 22.06 3.80
CA GLY A 333 27.52 21.90 4.49
C GLY A 333 26.34 22.52 3.77
N ALA A 334 26.50 22.88 2.50
CA ALA A 334 25.38 23.08 1.60
C ALA A 334 24.59 21.77 1.36
N PHE A 335 25.24 20.61 1.44
CA PHE A 335 24.60 19.30 1.37
C PHE A 335 24.83 18.55 2.69
N SER A 336 23.74 18.29 3.41
CA SER A 336 23.77 17.58 4.69
C SER A 336 22.48 16.83 4.93
N GLY A 337 22.51 15.87 5.86
CA GLY A 337 21.32 15.16 6.25
C GLY A 337 21.60 14.00 7.19
N THR A 338 20.58 13.14 7.30
CA THR A 338 20.60 11.92 8.09
C THR A 338 20.23 10.76 7.19
N VAL A 339 21.04 9.70 7.22
CA VAL A 339 20.69 8.40 6.68
C VAL A 339 20.25 7.52 7.84
N GLN A 340 19.07 6.92 7.73
CA GLN A 340 18.50 6.04 8.74
C GLN A 340 18.07 4.73 8.12
N GLN A 341 18.27 3.65 8.88
CA GLN A 341 17.73 2.35 8.60
C GLN A 341 17.15 1.74 9.85
N ASP A 342 15.91 1.31 9.71
CA ASP A 342 15.16 0.67 10.77
C ASP A 342 15.25 -0.85 10.61
N ARG A 343 15.27 -1.59 11.72
CA ARG A 343 15.22 -3.05 11.76
C ARG A 343 14.05 -3.53 10.92
N SER A 344 14.24 -4.49 10.03
CA SER A 344 13.08 -5.06 9.36
C SER A 344 12.22 -5.76 10.41
N VAL A 345 10.92 -5.49 10.41
CA VAL A 345 9.96 -6.27 11.17
C VAL A 345 9.74 -7.66 10.53
N ILE A 346 10.34 -7.90 9.36
CA ILE A 346 10.25 -9.16 8.63
C ILE A 346 11.40 -10.08 9.02
N GLN A 347 11.07 -11.32 9.35
CA GLN A 347 11.97 -12.46 9.45
C GLN A 347 11.75 -13.38 8.24
N ARG A 348 12.80 -13.64 7.45
CA ARG A 348 12.71 -14.56 6.31
C ARG A 348 13.13 -15.95 6.75
N LEU A 349 12.30 -16.94 6.45
CA LEU A 349 12.61 -18.35 6.62
C LEU A 349 12.75 -18.97 5.23
N SER A 350 13.98 -19.30 4.84
CA SER A 350 14.29 -19.76 3.49
C SER A 350 15.53 -20.64 3.45
N GLY A 351 15.59 -21.53 2.47
CA GLY A 351 16.76 -22.32 2.16
C GLY A 351 16.97 -22.47 0.66
N ASN A 352 17.95 -23.29 0.24
CA ASN A 352 18.28 -23.47 -1.18
C ASN A 352 17.18 -24.16 -1.97
N ASP A 353 16.36 -24.96 -1.29
CA ASP A 353 15.18 -25.60 -1.84
C ASP A 353 14.04 -25.65 -0.81
N ARG A 354 12.90 -26.19 -1.23
CA ARG A 354 11.70 -26.31 -0.38
C ARG A 354 11.89 -27.14 0.88
N TYR A 355 12.82 -28.09 0.89
CA TYR A 355 13.09 -28.92 2.05
C TYR A 355 14.01 -28.20 3.03
N ASP A 356 14.97 -27.41 2.53
CA ASP A 356 15.76 -26.51 3.34
C ASP A 356 14.86 -25.44 3.99
N THR A 357 13.99 -24.79 3.21
CA THR A 357 12.98 -23.83 3.73
C THR A 357 12.06 -24.48 4.77
N MET A 358 11.54 -25.68 4.51
CA MET A 358 10.76 -26.43 5.50
C MET A 358 11.56 -26.65 6.79
N GLY A 359 12.86 -26.92 6.70
CA GLY A 359 13.72 -27.07 7.86
C GLY A 359 13.79 -25.80 8.71
N GLU A 360 13.98 -24.63 8.09
CA GLU A 360 13.96 -23.33 8.79
C GLU A 360 12.61 -23.07 9.44
N ILE A 361 11.51 -23.37 8.72
CA ILE A 361 10.15 -23.23 9.23
C ILE A 361 9.91 -24.10 10.46
N VAL A 362 10.30 -25.37 10.41
CA VAL A 362 10.12 -26.33 11.51
C VAL A 362 10.99 -25.96 12.70
N GLU A 363 12.18 -25.43 12.47
CA GLU A 363 13.06 -24.93 13.53
C GLU A 363 12.50 -23.68 14.20
N ALA A 364 11.93 -22.73 13.44
CA ALA A 364 11.28 -21.54 13.97
C ALA A 364 9.96 -21.84 14.71
N ALA A 365 9.22 -22.87 14.27
CA ALA A 365 7.97 -23.31 14.90
C ALA A 365 8.20 -24.21 16.12
N TYR A 366 9.25 -25.04 16.11
CA TYR A 366 9.56 -26.03 17.14
C TYR A 366 11.05 -26.02 17.53
N PRO A 367 11.57 -24.91 18.10
CA PRO A 367 13.00 -24.77 18.39
C PRO A 367 13.48 -25.80 19.44
N ASP A 368 12.70 -25.98 20.51
CA ASP A 368 13.08 -26.79 21.67
C ASP A 368 12.35 -28.15 21.75
N SER A 369 11.71 -28.60 20.67
CA SER A 369 10.91 -29.83 20.68
C SER A 369 11.76 -31.09 20.51
N GLU A 370 11.52 -32.09 21.35
CA GLU A 370 12.05 -33.45 21.24
C GLU A 370 10.96 -34.48 21.61
N GLY A 371 10.90 -35.61 20.89
CA GLY A 371 9.91 -36.66 21.07
C GLY A 371 8.63 -36.48 20.25
N GLY A 372 7.51 -36.99 20.76
CA GLY A 372 6.19 -36.79 20.15
C GLY A 372 5.97 -37.46 18.79
N THR A 373 5.12 -36.83 17.97
CA THR A 373 4.76 -37.29 16.64
C THR A 373 5.32 -36.34 15.58
N VAL A 374 5.77 -36.88 14.45
CA VAL A 374 6.09 -36.13 13.24
C VAL A 374 5.22 -36.63 12.10
N ILE A 375 4.70 -35.72 11.29
CA ILE A 375 4.00 -36.06 10.05
C ILE A 375 4.98 -35.91 8.89
N VAL A 376 5.05 -36.91 8.01
CA VAL A 376 5.90 -36.88 6.82
C VAL A 376 5.04 -36.98 5.58
N ALA A 377 5.18 -36.02 4.67
CA ALA A 377 4.44 -35.99 3.41
C ALA A 377 5.35 -35.60 2.23
N SER A 378 4.88 -35.84 1.01
CA SER A 378 5.62 -35.45 -0.20
C SER A 378 5.67 -33.94 -0.35
N GLY A 379 6.86 -33.39 -0.60
CA GLY A 379 7.05 -32.02 -1.06
C GLY A 379 6.95 -31.86 -2.58
N ASP A 380 6.82 -32.97 -3.34
CA ASP A 380 6.79 -32.95 -4.81
C ASP A 380 5.37 -32.68 -5.34
N ASN A 381 4.36 -33.26 -4.68
CA ASN A 381 2.94 -33.08 -4.95
C ASN A 381 2.18 -33.17 -3.62
N PHE A 382 1.59 -32.06 -3.17
CA PHE A 382 1.25 -31.83 -1.77
C PHE A 382 -0.26 -31.79 -1.36
N PRO A 383 -1.23 -32.39 -2.08
CA PRO A 383 -2.60 -32.52 -1.55
C PRO A 383 -2.63 -33.23 -0.19
N ASP A 384 -1.79 -34.26 -0.04
CA ASP A 384 -1.73 -35.11 1.13
C ASP A 384 -1.22 -34.34 2.35
N ALA A 385 -0.27 -33.44 2.12
CA ALA A 385 0.25 -32.54 3.14
C ALA A 385 -0.80 -31.51 3.58
N LEU A 386 -1.54 -30.90 2.63
CA LEU A 386 -2.65 -29.99 2.96
C LEU A 386 -3.72 -30.70 3.80
N ALA A 387 -4.14 -31.89 3.37
CA ALA A 387 -5.13 -32.70 4.10
C ALA A 387 -4.64 -33.11 5.49
N SER A 388 -3.32 -33.19 5.69
CA SER A 388 -2.71 -33.52 6.99
C SER A 388 -2.61 -32.36 7.98
N SER A 389 -2.91 -31.11 7.59
CA SER A 389 -2.82 -29.94 8.48
C SER A 389 -3.65 -30.08 9.76
N GLY A 390 -4.89 -30.56 9.63
CA GLY A 390 -5.73 -30.87 10.80
C GLY A 390 -5.15 -31.98 11.68
N LEU A 391 -4.56 -33.02 11.06
CA LEU A 391 -3.90 -34.11 11.79
C LEU A 391 -2.65 -33.62 12.53
N ALA A 392 -1.90 -32.68 11.93
CA ALA A 392 -0.77 -32.00 12.57
C ALA A 392 -1.22 -31.28 13.83
N GLY A 393 -2.37 -30.59 13.77
CA GLY A 393 -2.98 -29.92 14.92
C GLY A 393 -3.43 -30.88 16.02
N LEU A 394 -4.01 -32.02 15.65
CA LEU A 394 -4.39 -33.06 16.62
C LEU A 394 -3.18 -33.67 17.33
N ALA A 395 -2.08 -33.83 16.61
CA ALA A 395 -0.86 -34.46 17.12
C ALA A 395 0.10 -33.47 17.79
N THR A 396 -0.17 -32.16 17.71
CA THR A 396 0.79 -31.08 17.99
C THR A 396 2.14 -31.37 17.34
N ALA A 397 2.11 -31.66 16.04
CA ALA A 397 3.22 -32.24 15.30
C ALA A 397 3.67 -31.34 14.14
N PRO A 398 4.99 -31.22 13.89
CA PRO A 398 5.48 -30.61 12.66
C PRO A 398 5.15 -31.49 11.45
N VAL A 399 5.03 -30.83 10.29
CA VAL A 399 4.96 -31.48 8.98
C VAL A 399 6.32 -31.40 8.30
N ILE A 400 6.95 -32.55 8.10
CA ILE A 400 8.24 -32.70 7.42
C ILE A 400 7.98 -33.08 5.96
N LEU A 401 8.53 -32.29 5.05
CA LEU A 401 8.45 -32.54 3.62
C LEU A 401 9.65 -33.35 3.13
N THR A 402 9.40 -34.30 2.24
CA THR A 402 10.44 -35.12 1.61
C THR A 402 10.20 -35.28 0.11
N ASN A 403 11.25 -35.57 -0.65
CA ASN A 403 11.08 -36.09 -2.01
C ASN A 403 10.46 -37.50 -1.97
N SER A 404 9.75 -37.88 -3.01
CA SER A 404 9.09 -39.20 -3.11
C SER A 404 10.02 -40.40 -2.93
N TYR A 405 11.27 -40.31 -3.37
CA TYR A 405 12.20 -41.45 -3.41
C TYR A 405 13.43 -41.30 -2.52
N ARG A 406 13.67 -40.10 -1.98
CA ARG A 406 14.85 -39.82 -1.16
C ARG A 406 14.50 -38.90 0.01
N LEU A 407 14.92 -39.27 1.21
CA LEU A 407 14.86 -38.37 2.36
C LEU A 407 15.89 -37.25 2.13
N SER A 408 15.44 -35.99 2.07
CA SER A 408 16.36 -34.86 1.93
C SER A 408 17.26 -34.75 3.17
N ALA A 409 18.45 -34.16 3.01
CA ALA A 409 19.37 -33.99 4.13
C ALA A 409 18.75 -33.13 5.25
N ARG A 410 17.98 -32.09 4.90
CA ARG A 410 17.29 -31.26 5.88
C ARG A 410 16.16 -32.02 6.60
N ALA A 411 15.35 -32.81 5.87
CA ALA A 411 14.33 -33.66 6.51
C ALA A 411 14.95 -34.70 7.43
N ASP A 412 16.06 -35.33 7.02
CA ASP A 412 16.85 -36.23 7.87
C ASP A 412 17.33 -35.53 9.14
N GLY A 413 17.90 -34.33 9.00
CA GLY A 413 18.34 -33.50 10.11
C GLY A 413 17.22 -33.15 11.08
N GLN A 414 16.05 -32.73 10.58
CA GLN A 414 14.90 -32.40 11.43
C GLN A 414 14.34 -33.63 12.15
N ILE A 415 14.21 -34.79 11.49
CA ILE A 415 13.78 -36.04 12.14
C ILE A 415 14.78 -36.46 13.23
N SER A 416 16.08 -36.32 12.95
CA SER A 416 17.15 -36.64 13.90
C SER A 416 17.17 -35.69 15.10
N ARG A 417 16.88 -34.40 14.88
CA ARG A 417 16.78 -33.37 15.93
C ARG A 417 15.56 -33.60 16.82
N LEU A 418 14.39 -33.77 16.19
CA LEU A 418 13.11 -33.94 16.86
C LEU A 418 12.99 -35.29 17.57
N LYS A 419 13.74 -36.32 17.17
CA LYS A 419 13.73 -37.68 17.75
C LYS A 419 12.31 -38.22 18.02
N PRO A 420 11.43 -38.27 17.00
CA PRO A 420 10.02 -38.60 17.21
C PRO A 420 9.82 -40.02 17.75
N GLN A 421 8.84 -40.18 18.63
CA GLN A 421 8.35 -41.48 19.10
C GLN A 421 7.38 -42.11 18.10
N LYS A 422 6.79 -41.29 17.23
CA LYS A 422 5.88 -41.74 16.17
C LYS A 422 6.11 -40.95 14.90
N VAL A 423 6.15 -41.64 13.77
CA VAL A 423 6.16 -41.02 12.44
C VAL A 423 4.91 -41.45 11.70
N VAL A 424 4.11 -40.47 11.27
CA VAL A 424 2.93 -40.69 10.42
C VAL A 424 3.30 -40.28 9.00
N VAL A 425 3.49 -41.25 8.13
CA VAL A 425 3.73 -41.05 6.71
C VAL A 425 2.38 -40.90 6.00
N VAL A 426 2.13 -39.76 5.39
CA VAL A 426 0.89 -39.46 4.68
C VAL A 426 1.13 -39.54 3.18
N GLY A 427 0.25 -40.29 2.51
CA GLY A 427 0.31 -40.52 1.07
C GLY A 427 0.81 -41.92 0.70
N GLY A 428 0.45 -42.34 -0.51
CA GLY A 428 0.83 -43.64 -1.06
C GLY A 428 2.33 -43.77 -1.33
N LYS A 429 2.77 -44.95 -1.78
CA LYS A 429 4.20 -45.23 -2.07
C LYS A 429 4.79 -44.40 -3.21
N SER A 430 3.95 -43.82 -4.07
CA SER A 430 4.37 -42.87 -5.11
C SER A 430 4.64 -41.47 -4.56
N ALA A 431 4.00 -41.11 -3.44
CA ALA A 431 4.20 -39.83 -2.76
C ALA A 431 5.34 -39.91 -1.74
N VAL A 432 5.43 -41.00 -0.98
CA VAL A 432 6.55 -41.29 -0.07
C VAL A 432 6.88 -42.77 -0.17
N SER A 433 7.95 -43.12 -0.87
CA SER A 433 8.31 -44.53 -1.13
C SER A 433 8.75 -45.29 0.12
N ASP A 434 8.72 -46.62 0.04
CA ASP A 434 9.26 -47.48 1.11
C ASP A 434 10.77 -47.24 1.33
N SER A 435 11.50 -46.77 0.31
CA SER A 435 12.91 -46.40 0.45
C SER A 435 13.09 -45.19 1.39
N VAL A 436 12.19 -44.22 1.33
CA VAL A 436 12.18 -43.08 2.26
C VAL A 436 11.82 -43.55 3.66
N VAL A 437 10.79 -44.41 3.79
CA VAL A 437 10.42 -44.99 5.09
C VAL A 437 11.59 -45.75 5.73
N ASN A 438 12.29 -46.59 4.96
CA ASN A 438 13.47 -47.31 5.41
C ASN A 438 14.63 -46.38 5.80
N GLN A 439 14.72 -45.18 5.23
CA GLN A 439 15.69 -44.17 5.65
C GLN A 439 15.28 -43.55 7.00
N ILE A 440 13.99 -43.24 7.18
CA ILE A 440 13.44 -42.71 8.44
C ILE A 440 13.61 -43.72 9.59
N GLU A 441 13.37 -45.01 9.34
CA GLU A 441 13.55 -46.09 10.32
C GLU A 441 14.96 -46.14 10.92
N LYS A 442 15.98 -45.72 10.15
CA LYS A 442 17.38 -45.68 10.60
C LYS A 442 17.71 -44.46 11.46
N ARG A 443 16.77 -43.53 11.64
CA ARG A 443 16.96 -42.25 12.34
C ARG A 443 16.17 -42.15 13.62
N VAL A 444 15.03 -42.81 13.67
CA VAL A 444 14.19 -42.86 14.86
C VAL A 444 14.64 -43.98 15.81
N ALA A 445 14.29 -43.85 17.08
CA ALA A 445 14.58 -44.89 18.06
C ALA A 445 13.94 -46.22 17.65
N ARG A 446 14.57 -47.37 17.99
CA ARG A 446 14.05 -48.71 17.63
C ARG A 446 12.61 -48.98 18.08
N LYS A 447 12.11 -48.27 19.09
CA LYS A 447 10.74 -48.37 19.60
C LYS A 447 9.76 -47.38 18.96
N ALA A 448 10.24 -46.48 18.11
CA ALA A 448 9.38 -45.49 17.46
C ALA A 448 8.41 -46.19 16.50
N LYS A 449 7.15 -45.77 16.52
CA LYS A 449 6.11 -46.35 15.68
C LYS A 449 6.04 -45.59 14.36
N ILE A 450 6.26 -46.27 13.25
CA ILE A 450 6.05 -45.70 11.92
C ILE A 450 4.75 -46.25 11.34
N VAL A 451 3.86 -45.37 10.90
CA VAL A 451 2.57 -45.72 10.29
C VAL A 451 2.38 -44.98 8.99
N ARG A 452 1.75 -45.62 8.01
CA ARG A 452 1.34 -44.98 6.77
C ARG A 452 -0.17 -44.79 6.74
N ILE A 453 -0.62 -43.60 6.37
CA ILE A 453 -2.02 -43.29 6.05
C ILE A 453 -2.07 -42.91 4.57
N SER A 454 -2.83 -43.66 3.77
CA SER A 454 -2.93 -43.44 2.33
C SER A 454 -4.18 -44.07 1.75
N GLY A 455 -4.75 -43.44 0.73
CA GLY A 455 -5.76 -44.02 -0.15
C GLY A 455 -5.30 -44.06 -1.60
N ASP A 456 -6.14 -44.59 -2.49
CA ASP A 456 -5.85 -44.73 -3.93
C ASP A 456 -5.74 -43.37 -4.64
N THR A 457 -6.52 -42.39 -4.17
CA THR A 457 -6.45 -41.00 -4.61
C THR A 457 -6.13 -40.06 -3.45
N ARG A 458 -5.87 -38.79 -3.77
CA ARG A 458 -5.70 -37.71 -2.77
C ARG A 458 -6.95 -37.52 -1.90
N ARG A 459 -8.14 -37.73 -2.46
CA ARG A 459 -9.42 -37.62 -1.74
C ARG A 459 -9.59 -38.80 -0.80
N ASP A 460 -9.24 -40.00 -1.25
CA ASP A 460 -9.23 -41.18 -0.40
C ASP A 460 -8.21 -41.04 0.73
N THR A 461 -7.02 -40.48 0.45
CA THR A 461 -6.01 -40.18 1.48
C THR A 461 -6.55 -39.20 2.52
N ALA A 462 -7.26 -38.14 2.12
CA ALA A 462 -7.91 -37.22 3.05
C ALA A 462 -8.98 -37.91 3.93
N ASN A 463 -9.80 -38.78 3.33
CA ASN A 463 -10.79 -39.58 4.09
C ASN A 463 -10.10 -40.56 5.06
N GLU A 464 -8.99 -41.18 4.67
CA GLU A 464 -8.20 -42.06 5.53
C GLU A 464 -7.52 -41.31 6.68
N ILE A 465 -7.04 -40.08 6.46
CA ILE A 465 -6.55 -39.19 7.53
C ILE A 465 -7.67 -38.98 8.56
N PHE A 466 -8.86 -38.60 8.10
CA PHE A 466 -10.02 -38.41 8.97
C PHE A 466 -10.35 -39.68 9.77
N ALA A 467 -10.50 -40.82 9.10
CA ALA A 467 -10.91 -42.09 9.70
C ALA A 467 -9.87 -42.64 10.69
N GLN A 468 -8.57 -42.46 10.41
CA GLN A 468 -7.50 -43.04 11.21
C GLN A 468 -6.96 -42.12 12.30
N ALA A 469 -7.21 -40.81 12.26
CA ALA A 469 -6.62 -39.84 13.19
C ALA A 469 -6.72 -40.27 14.66
N LYS A 470 -7.93 -40.59 15.14
CA LYS A 470 -8.14 -41.07 16.52
C LYS A 470 -7.26 -42.25 16.89
N LYS A 471 -7.14 -43.24 16.01
CA LYS A 471 -6.31 -44.43 16.23
C LYS A 471 -4.81 -44.09 16.23
N GLN A 472 -4.38 -43.14 15.41
CA GLN A 472 -2.97 -42.86 15.22
C GLN A 472 -2.43 -41.85 16.22
N VAL A 473 -3.21 -40.87 16.66
CA VAL A 473 -2.74 -39.78 17.54
C VAL A 473 -3.48 -39.68 18.87
N ASP A 474 -4.43 -40.58 19.15
CA ASP A 474 -5.19 -40.66 20.40
C ASP A 474 -5.91 -39.35 20.77
N ALA A 475 -6.46 -38.67 19.75
CA ALA A 475 -7.20 -37.44 19.88
C ALA A 475 -8.45 -37.46 18.99
N ASN A 476 -9.54 -36.82 19.45
CA ASN A 476 -10.74 -36.62 18.64
C ASN A 476 -10.62 -35.34 17.84
N TRP A 477 -11.18 -35.33 16.63
CA TRP A 477 -11.44 -34.09 15.88
C TRP A 477 -12.33 -33.17 16.71
N ALA A 478 -12.20 -31.86 16.52
CA ALA A 478 -13.14 -30.92 17.13
C ALA A 478 -14.59 -31.26 16.71
N ASP A 479 -15.52 -31.04 17.63
CA ASP A 479 -16.79 -31.78 17.64
C ASP A 479 -17.78 -31.38 16.52
N ASP A 480 -17.61 -30.24 15.85
CA ASP A 480 -18.68 -29.66 15.03
C ASP A 480 -18.29 -29.13 13.65
N THR A 481 -17.00 -28.91 13.36
CA THR A 481 -16.56 -28.19 12.15
C THR A 481 -15.62 -29.03 11.27
N ALA A 482 -15.87 -29.02 9.97
CA ALA A 482 -14.97 -29.58 8.95
C ALA A 482 -14.68 -28.58 7.83
N ILE A 483 -13.51 -28.73 7.20
CA ILE A 483 -13.06 -27.87 6.12
C ILE A 483 -13.14 -28.64 4.80
N ILE A 484 -13.64 -27.98 3.75
CA ILE A 484 -13.62 -28.48 2.38
C ILE A 484 -12.68 -27.61 1.55
N ALA A 485 -11.66 -28.22 0.96
CA ALA A 485 -10.75 -27.57 0.02
C ALA A 485 -10.80 -28.25 -1.34
N THR A 486 -10.27 -27.59 -2.37
CA THR A 486 -10.12 -28.24 -3.67
C THR A 486 -9.04 -29.31 -3.63
N GLY A 487 -9.32 -30.46 -4.24
CA GLY A 487 -8.37 -31.52 -4.50
C GLY A 487 -7.54 -31.27 -5.75
N GLU A 488 -7.77 -30.20 -6.51
CA GLU A 488 -7.17 -30.02 -7.84
C GLU A 488 -5.99 -29.04 -7.82
N ASN A 489 -6.25 -27.73 -7.87
CA ASN A 489 -5.25 -26.66 -7.86
C ASN A 489 -5.34 -25.89 -6.54
N PHE A 490 -4.43 -26.18 -5.61
CA PHE A 490 -4.55 -25.90 -4.18
C PHE A 490 -4.21 -24.47 -3.75
N THR A 491 -3.88 -23.59 -4.70
CA THR A 491 -3.38 -22.24 -4.43
C THR A 491 -4.27 -21.46 -3.48
N ASP A 492 -5.58 -21.65 -3.62
CA ASP A 492 -6.60 -20.90 -2.89
C ASP A 492 -6.85 -21.48 -1.49
N ALA A 493 -6.34 -22.68 -1.21
CA ALA A 493 -6.61 -23.43 0.01
C ALA A 493 -5.43 -23.49 0.98
N LEU A 494 -4.21 -23.13 0.58
CA LEU A 494 -3.03 -23.23 1.47
C LEU A 494 -3.21 -22.44 2.76
N SER A 495 -3.76 -21.23 2.67
CA SER A 495 -4.01 -20.37 3.82
C SER A 495 -4.96 -20.97 4.85
N ILE A 496 -5.81 -21.94 4.47
CA ILE A 496 -6.71 -22.61 5.42
C ILE A 496 -5.97 -23.60 6.34
N SER A 497 -4.76 -24.03 5.97
CA SER A 497 -3.99 -25.01 6.74
C SER A 497 -3.69 -24.53 8.16
N ALA A 498 -3.36 -23.25 8.33
CA ALA A 498 -3.13 -22.64 9.64
C ALA A 498 -4.39 -22.71 10.53
N TYR A 499 -5.56 -22.40 9.93
CA TYR A 499 -6.85 -22.44 10.62
C TYR A 499 -7.26 -23.89 10.96
N ALA A 500 -7.05 -24.82 10.03
CA ALA A 500 -7.31 -26.24 10.22
C ALA A 500 -6.46 -26.83 11.35
N GLN A 501 -5.16 -26.51 11.37
CA GLN A 501 -4.23 -26.98 12.38
C GLN A 501 -4.54 -26.38 13.75
N LYS A 502 -4.71 -25.06 13.84
CA LYS A 502 -4.98 -24.35 15.11
C LYS A 502 -6.22 -24.89 15.81
N ASN A 503 -7.25 -25.22 15.02
CA ASN A 503 -8.55 -25.66 15.52
C ASN A 503 -8.77 -27.18 15.46
N LYS A 504 -7.79 -27.93 14.96
CA LYS A 504 -7.86 -29.39 14.87
C LYS A 504 -9.07 -29.84 14.05
N TYR A 505 -9.32 -29.15 12.94
CA TYR A 505 -10.40 -29.47 12.00
C TYR A 505 -9.92 -30.40 10.89
N PRO A 506 -10.70 -31.42 10.52
CA PRO A 506 -10.36 -32.26 9.38
C PRO A 506 -10.52 -31.48 8.08
N VAL A 507 -9.63 -31.76 7.13
CA VAL A 507 -9.66 -31.17 5.78
C VAL A 507 -10.02 -32.26 4.78
N PHE A 508 -11.22 -32.14 4.20
CA PHE A 508 -11.66 -32.99 3.09
C PHE A 508 -11.40 -32.30 1.75
N LEU A 509 -11.19 -33.12 0.71
CA LEU A 509 -10.87 -32.63 -0.63
C LEU A 509 -12.04 -32.86 -1.60
N SER A 510 -12.44 -31.81 -2.33
CA SER A 510 -13.43 -31.86 -3.40
C SER A 510 -12.76 -32.05 -4.77
N GLY A 511 -13.32 -32.88 -5.63
CA GLY A 511 -12.97 -32.91 -7.06
C GLY A 511 -13.80 -31.90 -7.85
N LYS A 512 -13.60 -31.87 -9.18
CA LYS A 512 -14.38 -31.04 -10.12
C LYS A 512 -15.88 -31.30 -10.11
N SER A 513 -16.29 -32.51 -9.73
CA SER A 513 -17.71 -32.91 -9.62
C SER A 513 -18.27 -32.76 -8.21
N GLY A 514 -17.46 -32.34 -7.24
CA GLY A 514 -17.83 -32.22 -5.83
C GLY A 514 -17.16 -33.28 -4.94
N LEU A 515 -17.82 -33.60 -3.84
CA LEU A 515 -17.38 -34.58 -2.84
C LEU A 515 -17.67 -36.02 -3.28
N ASP A 516 -16.81 -36.94 -2.86
CA ASP A 516 -17.05 -38.38 -3.03
C ASP A 516 -18.11 -38.86 -2.03
N ALA A 517 -18.81 -39.95 -2.36
CA ALA A 517 -19.90 -40.47 -1.53
C ALA A 517 -19.42 -40.91 -0.14
N SER A 518 -18.18 -41.40 -0.03
CA SER A 518 -17.51 -41.71 1.25
C SER A 518 -17.36 -40.45 2.11
N THR A 519 -16.88 -39.35 1.54
CA THR A 519 -16.73 -38.07 2.25
C THR A 519 -18.08 -37.54 2.77
N VAL A 520 -19.14 -37.60 1.95
CA VAL A 520 -20.49 -37.21 2.39
C VAL A 520 -20.99 -38.08 3.54
N LYS A 521 -20.71 -39.38 3.49
CA LYS A 521 -21.05 -40.33 4.56
C LYS A 521 -20.26 -40.03 5.84
N ASP A 522 -18.97 -39.74 5.74
CA ASP A 522 -18.11 -39.42 6.87
C ASP A 522 -18.57 -38.13 7.56
N ILE A 523 -18.91 -37.09 6.78
CA ILE A 523 -19.43 -35.83 7.31
C ILE A 523 -20.72 -36.05 8.09
N LYS A 524 -21.66 -36.80 7.51
CA LYS A 524 -22.93 -37.15 8.16
C LYS A 524 -22.73 -38.04 9.40
N GLY A 525 -21.81 -39.00 9.31
CA GLY A 525 -21.57 -40.01 10.34
C GLY A 525 -20.90 -39.44 11.58
N TYR A 526 -19.99 -38.48 11.41
CA TYR A 526 -19.39 -37.74 12.53
C TYR A 526 -20.36 -36.73 13.13
N GLY A 527 -21.24 -36.15 12.30
CA GLY A 527 -22.24 -35.18 12.73
C GLY A 527 -21.73 -33.73 12.70
N PHE A 528 -20.85 -33.38 11.75
CA PHE A 528 -20.42 -31.99 11.58
C PHE A 528 -21.62 -31.09 11.28
N THR A 529 -21.73 -29.98 12.00
CA THR A 529 -22.81 -29.00 11.87
C THR A 529 -22.37 -27.73 11.18
N ASN A 530 -21.06 -27.46 11.16
CA ASN A 530 -20.42 -26.30 10.55
C ASN A 530 -19.45 -26.74 9.45
N ILE A 531 -19.48 -26.07 8.31
CA ILE A 531 -18.58 -26.35 7.20
C ILE A 531 -17.95 -25.06 6.68
N VAL A 532 -16.62 -25.07 6.57
CA VAL A 532 -15.87 -23.99 5.93
C VAL A 532 -15.34 -24.48 4.58
N ILE A 533 -15.78 -23.84 3.50
CA ILE A 533 -15.31 -24.11 2.15
C ILE A 533 -14.20 -23.10 1.81
N ALA A 534 -12.97 -23.57 1.61
CA ALA A 534 -11.85 -22.76 1.15
C ALA A 534 -11.78 -22.74 -0.39
N GLY A 535 -12.12 -21.60 -0.97
CA GLY A 535 -12.10 -21.34 -2.41
C GLY A 535 -13.46 -20.94 -3.00
N GLY A 536 -13.39 -20.18 -4.09
CA GLY A 536 -14.55 -19.85 -4.92
C GLY A 536 -15.17 -21.07 -5.61
N SER A 537 -16.28 -20.86 -6.32
CA SER A 537 -17.02 -21.93 -7.01
C SER A 537 -16.21 -22.61 -8.13
N ALA A 538 -15.18 -21.94 -8.66
CA ALA A 538 -14.26 -22.51 -9.64
C ALA A 538 -13.32 -23.56 -9.02
N ALA A 539 -12.93 -23.38 -7.75
CA ALA A 539 -12.07 -24.32 -7.02
C ALA A 539 -12.88 -25.43 -6.35
N VAL A 540 -14.00 -25.07 -5.71
CA VAL A 540 -14.91 -26.00 -5.03
C VAL A 540 -16.34 -25.78 -5.58
N PRO A 541 -16.86 -26.68 -6.43
CA PRO A 541 -18.10 -26.45 -7.17
C PRO A 541 -19.33 -26.31 -6.26
N ASN A 542 -20.36 -25.61 -6.72
CA ASN A 542 -21.62 -25.42 -5.98
C ASN A 542 -22.36 -26.73 -5.69
N SER A 543 -22.07 -27.82 -6.43
CA SER A 543 -22.59 -29.17 -6.13
C SER A 543 -22.23 -29.63 -4.72
N VAL A 544 -21.08 -29.20 -4.19
CA VAL A 544 -20.66 -29.50 -2.81
C VAL A 544 -21.68 -29.02 -1.79
N ILE A 545 -22.24 -27.82 -1.98
CA ILE A 545 -23.25 -27.27 -1.06
C ILE A 545 -24.48 -28.18 -1.01
N ALA A 546 -24.95 -28.68 -2.16
CA ALA A 546 -26.08 -29.61 -2.21
C ALA A 546 -25.76 -30.98 -1.56
N GLN A 547 -24.52 -31.46 -1.72
CA GLN A 547 -24.06 -32.70 -1.09
C GLN A 547 -23.97 -32.55 0.44
N LEU A 548 -23.50 -31.40 0.95
CA LEU A 548 -23.45 -31.10 2.39
C LEU A 548 -24.85 -31.00 3.01
N LYS A 549 -25.81 -30.37 2.32
CA LYS A 549 -27.22 -30.38 2.75
C LYS A 549 -27.78 -31.80 2.84
N SER A 550 -27.42 -32.66 1.89
CA SER A 550 -27.80 -34.08 1.89
C SER A 550 -27.14 -34.88 3.03
N ALA A 551 -25.98 -34.43 3.52
CA ALA A 551 -25.33 -34.93 4.72
C ALA A 551 -26.00 -34.47 6.03
N GLY A 552 -26.92 -33.51 5.97
CA GLY A 552 -27.63 -32.96 7.14
C GLY A 552 -27.09 -31.62 7.64
N VAL A 553 -26.16 -30.98 6.92
CA VAL A 553 -25.62 -29.67 7.28
C VAL A 553 -26.59 -28.56 6.86
N SER A 554 -26.93 -27.65 7.78
CA SER A 554 -27.75 -26.47 7.47
C SER A 554 -27.00 -25.52 6.53
N GLU A 555 -27.70 -24.95 5.54
CA GLU A 555 -27.10 -23.98 4.62
C GLU A 555 -26.52 -22.75 5.34
N SER A 556 -27.18 -22.32 6.42
CA SER A 556 -26.71 -21.20 7.27
C SER A 556 -25.36 -21.44 7.92
N ASN A 557 -24.94 -22.70 8.02
CA ASN A 557 -23.70 -23.12 8.67
C ASN A 557 -22.62 -23.51 7.66
N ILE A 558 -22.87 -23.30 6.36
CA ILE A 558 -21.89 -23.51 5.30
C ILE A 558 -21.33 -22.14 4.92
N VAL A 559 -20.09 -21.87 5.34
CA VAL A 559 -19.37 -20.64 5.01
C VAL A 559 -18.43 -20.92 3.85
N ARG A 560 -18.51 -20.11 2.79
CA ARG A 560 -17.56 -20.16 1.67
C ARG A 560 -16.63 -18.96 1.72
N LEU A 561 -15.34 -19.23 1.76
CA LEU A 561 -14.26 -18.23 1.80
C LEU A 561 -13.54 -18.27 0.45
N GLY A 562 -13.87 -17.33 -0.44
CA GLY A 562 -13.30 -17.31 -1.80
C GLY A 562 -13.34 -15.90 -2.39
N GLY A 563 -12.22 -15.49 -2.98
CA GLY A 563 -12.07 -14.23 -3.70
C GLY A 563 -11.88 -14.43 -5.21
N ALA A 564 -11.74 -13.33 -5.95
CA ALA A 564 -11.47 -13.35 -7.39
C ALA A 564 -10.08 -13.94 -7.72
N THR A 565 -9.12 -13.82 -6.79
CA THR A 565 -7.79 -14.41 -6.87
C THR A 565 -7.46 -15.20 -5.60
N ARG A 566 -6.35 -15.95 -5.65
CA ARG A 566 -5.77 -16.65 -4.48
C ARG A 566 -5.40 -15.71 -3.35
N TYR A 567 -4.96 -14.48 -3.68
CA TYR A 567 -4.57 -13.46 -2.70
C TYR A 567 -5.79 -12.97 -1.94
N GLN A 568 -6.88 -12.61 -2.64
CA GLN A 568 -8.14 -12.27 -1.96
C GLN A 568 -8.72 -13.46 -1.20
N THR A 569 -8.62 -14.69 -1.72
CA THR A 569 -9.07 -15.87 -0.98
C THR A 569 -8.30 -16.03 0.34
N SER A 570 -6.98 -15.86 0.32
CA SER A 570 -6.15 -15.92 1.54
C SER A 570 -6.54 -14.84 2.55
N LEU A 571 -6.87 -13.62 2.08
CA LEU A 571 -7.33 -12.53 2.92
C LEU A 571 -8.70 -12.84 3.55
N GLU A 572 -9.66 -13.36 2.79
CA GLU A 572 -10.98 -13.74 3.33
C GLU A 572 -10.87 -14.88 4.35
N ILE A 573 -9.94 -15.82 4.15
CA ILE A 573 -9.60 -16.84 5.15
C ILE A 573 -9.03 -16.20 6.42
N ALA A 574 -8.08 -15.27 6.29
CA ALA A 574 -7.49 -14.58 7.44
C ALA A 574 -8.53 -13.77 8.23
N LYS A 575 -9.40 -13.00 7.55
CA LYS A 575 -10.51 -12.28 8.17
C LYS A 575 -11.47 -13.22 8.88
N TYR A 576 -11.83 -14.34 8.28
CA TYR A 576 -12.72 -15.31 8.89
C TYR A 576 -12.10 -15.93 10.15
N ALA A 577 -10.84 -16.35 10.06
CA ALA A 577 -10.09 -16.95 11.18
C ALA A 577 -9.83 -15.96 12.32
N TYR A 578 -9.77 -14.66 12.03
CA TYR A 578 -9.67 -13.60 13.04
C TYR A 578 -11.01 -13.36 13.77
N ASN A 579 -12.13 -13.41 13.04
CA ASN A 579 -13.42 -12.99 13.57
C ASN A 579 -14.26 -14.10 14.25
N ASN A 580 -13.94 -15.39 14.04
CA ASN A 580 -14.76 -16.50 14.53
C ASN A 580 -13.94 -17.38 15.50
N GLY A 581 -14.27 -17.36 16.80
CA GLY A 581 -13.60 -18.17 17.84
C GLY A 581 -14.11 -19.61 17.92
N ALA A 582 -13.43 -20.60 18.52
CA ALA A 582 -12.16 -20.65 19.26
C ALA A 582 -10.91 -20.74 18.34
N GLY A 583 -9.70 -20.64 18.89
CA GLY A 583 -8.44 -20.76 18.13
C GLY A 583 -8.22 -19.67 17.07
N VAL A 584 -8.58 -18.43 17.41
CA VAL A 584 -8.45 -17.24 16.57
C VAL A 584 -7.00 -17.08 16.07
N LEU A 585 -6.85 -16.82 14.76
CA LEU A 585 -5.58 -16.42 14.18
C LEU A 585 -5.46 -14.90 14.24
N HIS A 586 -4.52 -14.40 15.03
CA HIS A 586 -4.26 -12.99 15.22
C HIS A 586 -3.24 -12.49 14.21
N PRO A 587 -3.52 -11.40 13.47
CA PRO A 587 -2.56 -10.81 12.52
C PRO A 587 -1.41 -10.05 13.20
N GLY A 588 -1.14 -10.33 14.49
CA GLY A 588 -0.03 -9.72 15.21
C GLY A 588 1.34 -10.17 14.74
N THR A 589 1.44 -11.43 14.29
CA THR A 589 2.66 -12.01 13.71
C THR A 589 2.42 -12.66 12.35
N PRO A 590 1.93 -11.89 11.35
CA PRO A 590 1.43 -12.44 10.10
C PRO A 590 2.53 -13.21 9.36
N VAL A 591 2.14 -14.31 8.72
CA VAL A 591 3.04 -15.15 7.92
C VAL A 591 2.69 -14.96 6.45
N PHE A 592 3.68 -14.61 5.64
CA PHE A 592 3.54 -14.36 4.21
C PHE A 592 4.27 -15.44 3.40
N ALA A 593 3.63 -15.93 2.34
CA ALA A 593 4.26 -16.83 1.39
C ALA A 593 3.83 -16.50 -0.04
N THR A 594 4.63 -16.89 -1.03
CA THR A 594 4.27 -16.64 -2.43
C THR A 594 2.98 -17.35 -2.83
N GLY A 595 2.13 -16.65 -3.60
CA GLY A 595 0.95 -17.27 -4.20
C GLY A 595 1.25 -18.08 -5.46
N GLU A 596 2.41 -17.93 -6.10
CA GLU A 596 2.67 -18.46 -7.46
C GLU A 596 3.12 -19.92 -7.47
N ASN A 597 4.30 -20.19 -6.89
CA ASN A 597 4.90 -21.52 -6.73
C ASN A 597 5.21 -21.74 -5.25
N PHE A 598 4.36 -22.51 -4.58
CA PHE A 598 4.06 -22.35 -3.16
C PHE A 598 4.42 -23.54 -2.26
N PRO A 599 5.54 -24.26 -2.48
CA PRO A 599 5.91 -25.35 -1.59
C PRO A 599 6.22 -24.85 -0.17
N ASP A 600 6.68 -23.59 -0.04
CA ASP A 600 7.01 -22.97 1.24
C ASP A 600 5.77 -22.61 2.05
N ALA A 601 4.66 -22.25 1.39
CA ALA A 601 3.38 -21.93 2.03
C ALA A 601 2.77 -23.14 2.76
N LEU A 602 3.07 -24.36 2.29
CA LEU A 602 2.57 -25.60 2.88
C LEU A 602 3.17 -25.87 4.26
N ALA A 603 4.49 -25.74 4.39
CA ALA A 603 5.15 -25.76 5.70
C ALA A 603 4.77 -24.51 6.50
N GLY A 604 4.52 -23.39 5.82
CA GLY A 604 4.09 -22.13 6.42
C GLY A 604 2.81 -22.19 7.23
N GLY A 605 1.86 -23.05 6.85
CA GLY A 605 0.65 -23.29 7.63
C GLY A 605 0.92 -23.75 9.07
N VAL A 606 1.97 -24.56 9.24
CA VAL A 606 2.41 -25.07 10.55
C VAL A 606 2.95 -23.93 11.41
N LEU A 607 3.85 -23.11 10.85
CA LEU A 607 4.37 -21.94 11.55
C LEU A 607 3.26 -20.96 11.92
N ALA A 608 2.39 -20.65 10.97
CA ALA A 608 1.26 -19.76 11.17
C ALA A 608 0.34 -20.27 12.30
N ALA A 609 0.03 -21.57 12.34
CA ALA A 609 -0.76 -22.15 13.43
C ALA A 609 -0.06 -22.06 14.80
N GLU A 610 1.25 -22.37 14.85
CA GLU A 610 2.05 -22.32 16.10
C GLU A 610 2.19 -20.89 16.63
N LYS A 611 2.41 -19.91 15.74
CA LYS A 611 2.43 -18.47 16.10
C LYS A 611 1.02 -17.91 16.35
N GLY A 612 -0.03 -18.67 16.04
CA GLY A 612 -1.41 -18.20 16.15
C GLY A 612 -1.72 -17.07 15.18
N ALA A 613 -1.13 -17.11 13.98
CA ALA A 613 -1.18 -16.07 12.97
C ALA A 613 -1.83 -16.57 11.67
N PRO A 614 -2.40 -15.67 10.84
CA PRO A 614 -2.86 -16.03 9.50
C PRO A 614 -1.68 -16.25 8.55
N LEU A 615 -1.86 -17.17 7.59
CA LEU A 615 -1.00 -17.32 6.42
C LEU A 615 -1.60 -16.55 5.23
N LEU A 616 -0.97 -15.45 4.86
CA LEU A 616 -1.37 -14.59 3.75
C LEU A 616 -0.51 -14.87 2.52
N LEU A 617 -1.15 -14.96 1.34
CA LEU A 617 -0.42 -15.13 0.09
C LEU A 617 -0.05 -13.77 -0.49
N VAL A 618 1.16 -13.66 -1.03
CA VAL A 618 1.68 -12.42 -1.63
C VAL A 618 2.11 -12.63 -3.09
N SER A 619 1.96 -11.56 -3.87
CA SER A 619 2.28 -11.47 -5.29
C SER A 619 3.58 -10.69 -5.50
N PRO A 620 4.39 -11.00 -6.54
CA PRO A 620 5.46 -10.12 -7.01
C PRO A 620 4.96 -8.71 -7.42
N ASP A 621 3.70 -8.62 -7.86
CA ASP A 621 2.99 -7.35 -8.05
C ASP A 621 2.53 -6.81 -6.69
N THR A 622 3.26 -5.82 -6.15
CA THR A 622 3.04 -5.27 -4.80
C THR A 622 1.65 -4.66 -4.61
N ALA A 623 1.05 -4.12 -5.67
CA ALA A 623 -0.28 -3.52 -5.61
C ALA A 623 -1.37 -4.51 -5.16
N VAL A 624 -1.18 -5.80 -5.46
CA VAL A 624 -2.10 -6.88 -5.07
C VAL A 624 -2.04 -7.17 -3.56
N ASN A 625 -0.93 -6.84 -2.91
CA ASN A 625 -0.70 -7.14 -1.48
C ASN A 625 -1.34 -6.08 -0.57
N HIS A 626 -1.62 -4.87 -1.09
CA HIS A 626 -2.12 -3.74 -0.30
C HIS A 626 -3.40 -4.05 0.47
N ASP A 627 -4.34 -4.82 -0.10
CA ASP A 627 -5.60 -5.17 0.59
C ASP A 627 -5.36 -5.93 1.90
N ALA A 628 -4.41 -6.87 1.89
CA ALA A 628 -4.07 -7.66 3.07
C ALA A 628 -3.32 -6.82 4.11
N LEU A 629 -2.40 -5.95 3.66
CA LEU A 629 -1.65 -5.05 4.54
C LEU A 629 -2.56 -3.99 5.19
N ASN A 630 -3.47 -3.40 4.41
CA ASN A 630 -4.48 -2.47 4.92
C ASN A 630 -5.42 -3.12 5.94
N TRP A 631 -5.77 -4.40 5.72
CA TRP A 631 -6.56 -5.14 6.70
C TRP A 631 -5.80 -5.35 8.00
N ILE A 632 -4.53 -5.78 7.94
CA ILE A 632 -3.68 -5.91 9.15
C ILE A 632 -3.63 -4.57 9.90
N ASN A 633 -3.38 -3.47 9.20
CA ASN A 633 -3.39 -2.11 9.77
C ASN A 633 -4.68 -1.83 10.54
N SER A 634 -5.84 -2.13 9.93
CA SER A 634 -7.15 -1.88 10.55
C SER A 634 -7.42 -2.66 11.84
N THR A 635 -6.60 -3.66 12.18
CA THR A 635 -6.79 -4.48 13.38
C THR A 635 -6.05 -3.97 14.63
N ASP A 636 -5.02 -3.12 14.48
CA ASP A 636 -4.25 -2.53 15.60
C ASP A 636 -3.66 -3.58 16.59
N VAL A 637 -3.21 -4.73 16.06
CA VAL A 637 -2.66 -5.84 16.88
C VAL A 637 -1.26 -6.29 16.43
N PHE A 638 -0.59 -5.56 15.55
CA PHE A 638 0.73 -5.91 15.04
C PHE A 638 1.80 -5.89 16.15
N ASP A 639 2.61 -6.96 16.25
CA ASP A 639 3.60 -7.17 17.32
C ASP A 639 5.04 -7.02 16.80
N ASN A 640 5.26 -6.06 15.89
CA ASN A 640 6.55 -5.71 15.30
C ASN A 640 7.32 -6.87 14.63
N THR A 641 6.65 -7.99 14.38
CA THR A 641 7.25 -9.20 13.81
C THR A 641 6.32 -9.78 12.75
N ALA A 642 6.85 -10.09 11.59
CA ALA A 642 6.17 -10.78 10.51
C ALA A 642 7.13 -11.78 9.86
N TYR A 643 6.60 -12.84 9.27
CA TYR A 643 7.41 -13.87 8.63
C TYR A 643 7.22 -13.85 7.13
N VAL A 644 8.30 -13.98 6.37
CA VAL A 644 8.26 -14.24 4.93
C VAL A 644 8.87 -15.60 4.66
N LEU A 645 8.16 -16.45 3.93
CA LEU A 645 8.57 -17.82 3.65
C LEU A 645 9.08 -17.94 2.21
N GLY A 646 10.26 -18.56 2.09
CA GLY A 646 10.93 -18.76 0.81
C GLY A 646 11.98 -17.69 0.50
N GLY A 647 12.89 -18.05 -0.41
CA GLY A 647 13.96 -17.17 -0.87
C GLY A 647 13.43 -16.00 -1.70
N THR A 648 14.35 -15.16 -2.17
CA THR A 648 14.04 -13.96 -2.96
C THR A 648 13.32 -14.25 -4.28
N ASP A 649 13.44 -15.46 -4.82
CA ASP A 649 12.71 -15.89 -6.01
C ASP A 649 11.24 -16.21 -5.72
N ALA A 650 10.91 -16.57 -4.48
CA ALA A 650 9.54 -16.82 -4.04
C ALA A 650 8.87 -15.51 -3.61
N VAL A 651 9.52 -14.78 -2.69
CA VAL A 651 9.08 -13.46 -2.23
C VAL A 651 10.27 -12.51 -2.34
N SER A 652 10.23 -11.64 -3.35
CA SER A 652 11.34 -10.72 -3.65
C SER A 652 11.61 -9.74 -2.53
N GLU A 653 12.83 -9.20 -2.47
CA GLU A 653 13.17 -8.16 -1.49
C GLU A 653 12.34 -6.90 -1.66
N THR A 654 11.88 -6.61 -2.88
CA THR A 654 10.95 -5.50 -3.12
C THR A 654 9.62 -5.74 -2.42
N VAL A 655 9.06 -6.95 -2.52
CA VAL A 655 7.80 -7.31 -1.83
C VAL A 655 8.00 -7.31 -0.32
N SER A 656 9.09 -7.89 0.19
CA SER A 656 9.37 -7.90 1.63
C SER A 656 9.59 -6.49 2.20
N ALA A 657 10.27 -5.61 1.47
CA ALA A 657 10.45 -4.22 1.88
C ALA A 657 9.13 -3.42 1.87
N ASP A 658 8.26 -3.67 0.89
CA ASP A 658 6.94 -3.07 0.81
C ASP A 658 6.06 -3.48 2.01
N ILE A 659 6.02 -4.77 2.33
CA ILE A 659 5.35 -5.30 3.52
C ILE A 659 5.93 -4.66 4.79
N ALA A 660 7.26 -4.65 4.94
CA ALA A 660 7.91 -4.08 6.11
C ALA A 660 7.63 -2.57 6.28
N SER A 661 7.57 -1.82 5.17
CA SER A 661 7.28 -0.40 5.19
C SER A 661 5.88 -0.12 5.72
N VAL A 662 4.87 -0.86 5.22
CA VAL A 662 3.49 -0.67 5.68
C VAL A 662 3.32 -1.08 7.14
N LEU A 663 3.97 -2.17 7.57
CA LEU A 663 3.86 -2.67 8.94
C LEU A 663 4.55 -1.77 9.98
N LYS A 664 5.56 -0.98 9.60
CA LYS A 664 6.24 -0.02 10.51
C LYS A 664 5.48 1.28 10.72
N GLU A 665 4.51 1.59 9.86
CA GLU A 665 3.64 2.75 10.02
C GLU A 665 2.50 2.50 11.04
N LEU A 666 2.37 1.26 11.52
CA LEU A 666 1.43 0.80 12.55
C LEU A 666 2.02 1.02 13.94
#